data_AF-A0A8B9N7E4-F1
#
_entry.id   AF-A0A8B9N7E4-F1
#
_cell.length_a   1.000
_cell.length_b   1.000
_cell.length_c   1.000
_cell.angle_alpha   90.00
_cell.angle_beta   90.00
_cell.angle_gamma   90.00
#
_symmetry.space_group_name_H-M   'P 1'
#
loop_
_entity.id
_entity.type
_entity.pdbx_description
1 polymer ?
#
loop_
_entity_poly.entity_id
_entity_poly.type
_entity_poly.pdbx_seq_one_letter_code
_entity_poly.pdbx_strand_id
1 'polypeptide(L)'
;MRAAPSCPRWALLALALPALALPALALPAGRLALLPHGRERGDAELEPGDDARSAALELSTALRFYGAAVRSLYVATNGIIAVNEPSSEEKYLGQFPVSFGAIAPFMADLDTTDGRGNVYYREDSSSDVLKLASDYIKRGFPETTFDPSSVVVVTWKLVAPYRAQEEGHALEEKRNTFQAVLASSDSSSYAIFLYPEDSLQFYSTYSKNDDGKIPAMVGFSQASTNYYFWEKPGSYNVIANDEDSIRNLHKSSNAGKQGVWVFEIGSSSDSIVPAKISDVLESLESNEQDQEMTSKPFMSDYGSTEIRQQYVTSSTDSTEEDQHHVTYSVPQLAAEDFLTSYQDVTGTPSTESFYSRQDFPTAKAPPRQFQVQQFPPQQPQVIDVEEFDETGIVFRYHTDVQQTCANNRHQCSVHAICKDYPNGFCCSCIAGYKGNGRQCVAEGSPQRVNGKVKGRIFVGNNPIPVTFENTDLHSYVVMNQGRAYTAISTIPETLGYSLLPLASIGGIIGWMFAVEQQGYKNGFSVTGGEFTRQTEVTFLGNNEKLVIKQKFSGIDEHGHLTITTEMEGRIPEIPSGASVHIEPYTELYHTSRSVITSSSTREYTVTEPERDGVASTYTGAYQWRQTISFDECVHDDSHHAASATQQLSVDSVFVLYNRDEQILRYAMSNSIGPISDGSADINRNPCYTGTHNCDTNAICRPGTGNRFFCECSVGFRGDGNVCYDIDECSEQPALCGSNAVCNNQPGTYRCECVEGYQFAADGQTCVAVEYVVNHCQTGTHSCDIPQRAQCVYTGGSAYICTCLPGFSGDGRACEDIDECQQGRCHPDAFCYNTPGSFSCQCKAGYRGDGFRCVLGEMEKTKCQREREVALGSGGTFFQREIRVGHFIPQCDEHGNYLPTQCHSSSGYCWCVDRDGNEIDGTKSGPGVQPPCLSTAAPPVVIGPSVRPDTVPLPPGTHLLFAQSGKIEHVPLEGNNMKKNGAKALLHIPKKLFAFKEYLIRQNLSICELTCLQQLII
;
A
#
# COMPACT_ATOMS: atom_id res chain seq x y z
N MET A 1 71.62 39.33 -3.08
CA MET A 1 72.59 39.95 -4.00
C MET A 1 71.95 40.06 -5.39
N ARG A 2 72.47 41.00 -6.22
CA ARG A 2 72.49 41.09 -7.71
C ARG A 2 72.12 39.79 -8.48
N ALA A 3 71.49 39.79 -9.67
CA ALA A 3 70.93 40.80 -10.60
C ALA A 3 69.89 40.08 -11.53
N ALA A 4 68.81 40.61 -12.11
CA ALA A 4 68.53 41.86 -12.88
C ALA A 4 69.18 41.90 -14.29
N PRO A 5 68.61 42.56 -15.33
CA PRO A 5 67.23 43.07 -15.58
C PRO A 5 66.70 42.86 -17.04
N SER A 6 65.50 43.38 -17.40
CA SER A 6 65.27 44.29 -18.56
C SER A 6 63.78 44.53 -18.92
N CYS A 7 63.44 45.73 -19.43
CA CYS A 7 62.13 46.12 -20.01
C CYS A 7 62.25 47.46 -20.78
N PRO A 8 61.73 47.58 -22.01
CA PRO A 8 60.80 48.67 -22.40
C PRO A 8 59.64 48.16 -23.31
N ARG A 9 58.39 48.65 -23.29
CA ARG A 9 57.76 50.00 -23.44
C ARG A 9 57.56 50.50 -24.90
N TRP A 10 56.25 50.64 -25.25
CA TRP A 10 55.58 51.72 -26.05
C TRP A 10 55.44 51.63 -27.59
N ALA A 11 54.17 51.62 -28.08
CA ALA A 11 53.50 52.70 -28.87
C ALA A 11 52.68 52.30 -30.15
N LEU A 12 51.40 52.73 -30.14
CA LEU A 12 50.58 53.31 -31.25
C LEU A 12 50.15 52.52 -32.51
N LEU A 13 48.84 52.19 -32.55
CA LEU A 13 47.82 52.54 -33.57
C LEU A 13 48.21 52.67 -35.07
N ALA A 14 47.57 51.88 -35.95
CA ALA A 14 46.46 52.34 -36.83
C ALA A 14 45.90 51.28 -37.84
N LEU A 15 44.58 51.33 -38.05
CA LEU A 15 43.79 51.02 -39.28
C LEU A 15 43.71 49.60 -39.92
N ALA A 16 42.58 48.94 -39.61
CA ALA A 16 41.53 48.48 -40.54
C ALA A 16 41.76 47.35 -41.58
N LEU A 17 41.01 46.24 -41.42
CA LEU A 17 40.10 45.59 -42.40
C LEU A 17 39.28 44.45 -41.70
N PRO A 18 38.30 43.76 -42.32
CA PRO A 18 36.90 43.83 -41.85
C PRO A 18 36.42 42.62 -41.02
N ALA A 19 35.13 42.66 -40.65
CA ALA A 19 34.50 41.71 -39.75
C ALA A 19 34.41 40.27 -40.32
N LEU A 20 34.76 39.31 -39.47
CA LEU A 20 34.28 37.93 -39.48
C LEU A 20 33.77 37.61 -38.08
N ALA A 21 32.56 37.07 -37.98
CA ALA A 21 31.99 36.69 -36.69
C ALA A 21 32.66 35.41 -36.18
N LEU A 22 33.30 35.49 -35.01
CA LEU A 22 33.58 34.32 -34.20
C LEU A 22 32.29 33.91 -33.49
N PRO A 23 31.86 32.63 -33.54
CA PRO A 23 30.77 32.17 -32.70
C PRO A 23 31.17 32.31 -31.22
N ALA A 24 30.20 32.58 -30.35
CA ALA A 24 30.44 32.51 -28.91
C ALA A 24 30.92 31.11 -28.53
N LEU A 25 31.88 31.01 -27.60
CA LEU A 25 32.29 29.71 -27.09
C LEU A 25 31.09 29.05 -26.42
N ALA A 26 30.59 27.96 -27.02
CA ALA A 26 29.63 27.10 -26.36
C ALA A 26 30.30 26.48 -25.13
N LEU A 27 29.76 26.77 -23.95
CA LEU A 27 30.07 26.01 -22.74
C LEU A 27 29.67 24.55 -22.97
N PRO A 28 30.42 23.57 -22.43
CA PRO A 28 30.14 22.15 -22.67
C PRO A 28 28.73 21.78 -22.20
N ALA A 29 27.95 21.19 -23.11
CA ALA A 29 26.61 20.71 -22.79
C ALA A 29 26.69 19.57 -21.76
N GLY A 30 26.00 19.74 -20.62
CA GLY A 30 25.96 18.76 -19.54
C GLY A 30 25.53 19.39 -18.21
N ARG A 31 26.25 20.42 -17.75
CA ARG A 31 26.04 20.99 -16.41
C ARG A 31 24.74 21.78 -16.28
N LEU A 32 24.18 21.79 -15.07
CA LEU A 32 23.09 22.70 -14.69
C LEU A 32 23.65 24.11 -14.44
N ALA A 33 23.15 25.10 -15.21
CA ALA A 33 23.48 26.50 -15.03
C ALA A 33 22.30 27.25 -14.37
N LEU A 34 22.63 28.09 -13.39
CA LEU A 34 21.70 29.05 -12.79
C LEU A 34 21.31 30.15 -13.79
N LEU A 35 20.16 30.79 -13.58
CA LEU A 35 19.81 32.02 -14.29
C LEU A 35 20.82 33.14 -13.95
N PRO A 36 21.06 34.08 -14.89
CA PRO A 36 21.97 35.21 -14.67
C PRO A 36 21.57 36.03 -13.43
N HIS A 37 22.54 36.30 -12.55
CA HIS A 37 22.36 36.97 -11.25
C HIS A 37 23.62 37.78 -10.87
N GLY A 38 23.51 38.60 -9.82
CA GLY A 38 24.54 39.49 -9.30
C GLY A 38 24.35 40.96 -9.72
N ARG A 39 25.02 41.90 -9.02
CA ARG A 39 24.88 43.36 -9.25
C ARG A 39 25.06 43.79 -10.71
N GLU A 40 25.88 43.09 -11.49
CA GLU A 40 26.10 43.35 -12.92
C GLU A 40 24.85 43.12 -13.79
N ARG A 41 23.83 42.44 -13.27
CA ARG A 41 22.51 42.23 -13.90
C ARG A 41 21.41 43.13 -13.33
N GLY A 42 21.74 44.03 -12.41
CA GLY A 42 20.78 44.93 -11.75
C GLY A 42 20.15 44.36 -10.48
N ASP A 43 20.62 43.22 -9.98
CA ASP A 43 20.10 42.59 -8.76
C ASP A 43 20.27 43.52 -7.55
N ALA A 44 19.22 43.62 -6.75
CA ALA A 44 19.36 44.06 -5.38
C ALA A 44 20.13 42.99 -4.59
N GLU A 45 21.00 43.44 -3.69
CA GLU A 45 21.71 42.56 -2.76
C GLU A 45 21.15 42.80 -1.36
N LEU A 46 20.97 41.72 -0.60
CA LEU A 46 20.61 41.79 0.81
C LEU A 46 21.83 42.23 1.63
N GLU A 47 21.64 43.13 2.60
CA GLU A 47 22.72 43.58 3.48
C GLU A 47 23.32 42.38 4.24
N PRO A 48 24.67 42.23 4.28
CA PRO A 48 25.31 41.09 4.95
C PRO A 48 25.00 41.02 6.43
N GLY A 49 24.63 39.83 6.89
CA GLY A 49 24.33 39.57 8.30
C GLY A 49 23.79 38.17 8.56
N ASP A 50 23.41 37.99 9.81
CA ASP A 50 22.57 36.91 10.33
C ASP A 50 21.11 37.42 10.41
N ASP A 51 20.13 36.56 10.15
CA ASP A 51 18.67 36.86 10.13
C ASP A 51 18.22 38.08 9.30
N ALA A 52 19.04 38.56 8.36
CA ALA A 52 18.70 39.73 7.56
C ALA A 52 17.54 39.45 6.59
N ARG A 53 16.67 40.45 6.40
CA ARG A 53 15.49 40.38 5.51
C ARG A 53 15.37 41.64 4.65
N SER A 54 14.90 41.47 3.41
CA SER A 54 14.73 42.56 2.46
C SER A 54 13.62 43.53 2.88
N ALA A 55 13.63 44.73 2.28
CA ALA A 55 12.41 45.51 2.15
C ALA A 55 11.39 44.74 1.27
N ALA A 56 10.12 45.17 1.29
CA ALA A 56 9.09 44.61 0.42
C ALA A 56 9.47 44.81 -1.06
N LEU A 57 9.64 43.70 -1.79
CA LEU A 57 9.77 43.68 -3.23
C LEU A 57 8.36 43.75 -3.83
N GLU A 58 7.93 44.96 -4.19
CA GLU A 58 6.68 45.20 -4.90
C GLU A 58 6.77 44.69 -6.34
N LEU A 59 5.87 43.77 -6.72
CA LEU A 59 5.86 43.08 -8.00
C LEU A 59 5.02 43.82 -9.05
N SER A 60 5.52 43.88 -10.28
CA SER A 60 4.79 44.43 -11.44
C SER A 60 3.63 43.52 -11.89
N THR A 61 3.84 42.20 -11.90
CA THR A 61 2.79 41.18 -12.05
C THR A 61 2.52 40.51 -10.70
N ALA A 62 1.24 40.39 -10.31
CA ALA A 62 0.90 39.72 -9.06
C ALA A 62 1.19 38.20 -9.13
N LEU A 63 2.02 37.71 -8.22
CA LEU A 63 2.31 36.28 -8.06
C LEU A 63 1.07 35.55 -7.52
N ARG A 64 0.66 34.46 -8.16
CA ARG A 64 -0.42 33.60 -7.62
C ARG A 64 0.17 32.52 -6.71
N PHE A 65 -0.33 32.43 -5.49
CA PHE A 65 0.18 31.52 -4.47
C PHE A 65 -0.95 31.04 -3.56
N TYR A 66 -1.22 29.73 -3.54
CA TYR A 66 -2.38 29.12 -2.86
C TYR A 66 -3.69 29.90 -3.10
N GLY A 67 -4.13 29.98 -4.36
CA GLY A 67 -5.32 30.72 -4.80
C GLY A 67 -5.20 32.26 -4.76
N ALA A 68 -4.47 32.83 -3.80
CA ALA A 68 -4.35 34.26 -3.55
C ALA A 68 -3.41 34.97 -4.54
N ALA A 69 -3.60 36.29 -4.71
CA ALA A 69 -2.75 37.16 -5.52
C ALA A 69 -1.85 38.02 -4.62
N VAL A 70 -0.56 37.75 -4.63
CA VAL A 70 0.49 38.40 -3.85
C VAL A 70 1.12 39.53 -4.67
N ARG A 71 1.41 40.67 -4.02
CA ARG A 71 2.07 41.83 -4.66
C ARG A 71 3.40 42.22 -4.03
N SER A 72 3.71 41.74 -2.83
CA SER A 72 4.90 42.08 -2.06
C SER A 72 5.61 40.80 -1.62
N LEU A 73 6.91 40.66 -1.90
CA LEU A 73 7.74 39.57 -1.41
C LEU A 73 8.83 40.07 -0.45
N TYR A 74 9.25 39.21 0.48
CA TYR A 74 10.35 39.47 1.41
C TYR A 74 11.36 38.33 1.30
N VAL A 75 12.61 38.63 0.98
CA VAL A 75 13.71 37.66 0.87
C VAL A 75 14.53 37.70 2.15
N ALA A 76 14.84 36.55 2.75
CA ALA A 76 15.68 36.45 3.94
C ALA A 76 17.00 35.68 3.69
N THR A 77 18.00 35.89 4.54
CA THR A 77 19.25 35.11 4.58
C THR A 77 18.98 33.62 4.69
N ASN A 78 18.03 33.25 5.56
CA ASN A 78 17.67 31.89 5.99
C ASN A 78 16.90 31.07 4.92
N GLY A 79 17.17 31.33 3.63
CA GLY A 79 16.75 30.50 2.50
C GLY A 79 15.25 30.46 2.22
N ILE A 80 14.53 31.54 2.56
CA ILE A 80 13.08 31.69 2.38
C ILE A 80 12.71 32.98 1.62
N ILE A 81 11.59 32.91 0.91
CA ILE A 81 10.88 34.05 0.34
C ILE A 81 9.48 34.07 0.97
N ALA A 82 9.17 35.08 1.77
CA ALA A 82 7.86 35.22 2.40
C ALA A 82 6.93 36.09 1.53
N VAL A 83 5.64 35.72 1.46
CA VAL A 83 4.58 36.48 0.77
C VAL A 83 3.84 37.48 1.68
N ASN A 84 4.17 37.43 2.97
CA ASN A 84 3.75 38.37 4.02
C ASN A 84 5.00 38.72 4.84
N GLU A 85 4.92 39.73 5.72
CA GLU A 85 6.05 40.04 6.60
C GLU A 85 6.36 38.84 7.52
N PRO A 86 7.59 38.28 7.50
CA PRO A 86 7.93 37.10 8.28
C PRO A 86 8.02 37.39 9.78
N SER A 87 7.67 36.40 10.60
CA SER A 87 7.85 36.44 12.06
C SER A 87 9.33 36.35 12.45
N SER A 88 9.62 36.49 13.75
CA SER A 88 10.98 36.27 14.28
C SER A 88 11.47 34.84 14.04
N GLU A 89 12.75 34.70 13.74
CA GLU A 89 13.46 33.44 13.41
C GLU A 89 13.13 32.27 14.35
N GLU A 90 13.22 32.50 15.66
CA GLU A 90 12.91 31.55 16.75
C GLU A 90 11.55 30.82 16.60
N LYS A 91 10.62 31.39 15.80
CA LYS A 91 9.26 30.88 15.59
C LYS A 91 9.08 30.13 14.26
N TYR A 92 10.13 30.00 13.46
CA TYR A 92 10.05 29.34 12.14
C TYR A 92 11.23 28.40 11.83
N LEU A 93 12.44 28.64 12.33
CA LEU A 93 13.54 27.68 12.13
C LEU A 93 13.29 26.38 12.90
N GLY A 94 13.57 25.25 12.23
CA GLY A 94 13.22 23.92 12.69
C GLY A 94 11.71 23.61 12.75
N GLN A 95 10.84 24.58 12.46
CA GLN A 95 9.39 24.50 12.65
C GLN A 95 8.65 24.80 11.33
N PHE A 96 8.61 23.81 10.45
CA PHE A 96 7.81 23.85 9.23
C PHE A 96 6.53 22.99 9.40
N PRO A 97 5.33 23.48 9.02
CA PRO A 97 5.03 24.75 8.35
C PRO A 97 5.22 25.98 9.24
N VAL A 98 5.68 27.06 8.62
CA VAL A 98 5.85 28.37 9.27
C VAL A 98 4.51 29.14 9.25
N SER A 99 4.30 30.03 10.22
CA SER A 99 2.99 30.69 10.44
C SER A 99 2.58 31.72 9.38
N PHE A 100 3.55 32.20 8.59
CA PHE A 100 3.33 33.09 7.44
C PHE A 100 3.42 32.31 6.13
N GLY A 101 2.95 32.91 5.03
CA GLY A 101 3.10 32.30 3.72
C GLY A 101 4.55 32.35 3.25
N ALA A 102 5.16 31.20 2.96
CA ALA A 102 6.58 31.09 2.61
C ALA A 102 6.83 30.15 1.43
N ILE A 103 7.82 30.51 0.63
CA ILE A 103 8.43 29.68 -0.41
C ILE A 103 9.86 29.40 0.06
N ALA A 104 10.14 28.15 0.44
CA ALA A 104 11.38 27.73 1.06
C ALA A 104 12.20 26.84 0.11
N PRO A 105 13.12 27.39 -0.71
CA PRO A 105 14.08 26.60 -1.47
C PRO A 105 15.15 25.92 -0.61
N PHE A 106 15.52 26.48 0.55
CA PHE A 106 16.47 25.86 1.50
C PHE A 106 16.38 26.53 2.88
N MET A 107 15.29 26.35 3.62
CA MET A 107 15.14 26.97 4.94
C MET A 107 16.12 26.35 5.95
N ALA A 108 17.05 27.15 6.44
CA ALA A 108 18.08 26.77 7.41
C ALA A 108 18.64 28.04 8.10
N ASP A 109 19.42 27.86 9.17
CA ASP A 109 20.10 28.98 9.85
C ASP A 109 21.35 29.42 9.04
N LEU A 110 21.26 30.52 8.30
CA LEU A 110 22.21 30.88 7.24
C LEU A 110 22.86 32.25 7.47
N ASP A 111 24.17 32.23 7.71
CA ASP A 111 24.99 33.41 7.95
C ASP A 111 25.62 33.95 6.66
N THR A 112 25.64 35.27 6.53
CA THR A 112 26.37 36.03 5.49
C THR A 112 27.31 37.10 6.05
N THR A 113 27.46 37.18 7.38
CA THR A 113 28.29 38.15 8.11
C THR A 113 29.79 38.03 7.75
N ASP A 114 30.23 36.88 7.24
CA ASP A 114 31.62 36.69 6.76
C ASP A 114 31.97 37.47 5.48
N GLY A 115 30.96 38.07 4.81
CA GLY A 115 31.13 38.86 3.58
C GLY A 115 31.57 38.06 2.35
N ARG A 116 31.55 36.72 2.41
CA ARG A 116 31.85 35.81 1.29
C ARG A 116 30.59 35.25 0.65
N GLY A 117 29.50 35.15 1.42
CA GLY A 117 28.16 34.85 0.94
C GLY A 117 27.34 36.11 0.68
N ASN A 118 26.43 36.06 -0.29
CA ASN A 118 25.48 37.14 -0.59
C ASN A 118 24.13 36.55 -1.02
N VAL A 119 23.04 37.28 -0.78
CA VAL A 119 21.72 36.97 -1.34
C VAL A 119 21.32 38.03 -2.35
N TYR A 120 21.07 37.63 -3.59
CA TYR A 120 20.69 38.50 -4.71
C TYR A 120 19.23 38.30 -5.08
N TYR A 121 18.49 39.37 -5.38
CA TYR A 121 17.11 39.29 -5.82
C TYR A 121 16.74 40.38 -6.86
N ARG A 122 15.92 40.02 -7.84
CA ARG A 122 15.25 40.99 -8.74
C ARG A 122 13.94 40.43 -9.30
N GLU A 123 13.03 41.32 -9.69
CA GLU A 123 12.02 41.02 -10.71
C GLU A 123 12.62 41.29 -12.11
N ASP A 124 12.33 40.43 -13.07
CA ASP A 124 12.88 40.45 -14.43
C ASP A 124 11.78 40.15 -15.46
N SER A 125 11.67 41.01 -16.48
CA SER A 125 10.74 40.89 -17.62
C SER A 125 11.46 40.83 -18.98
N SER A 126 12.77 40.55 -18.98
CA SER A 126 13.55 40.40 -20.21
C SER A 126 13.22 39.10 -20.95
N SER A 127 13.15 39.17 -22.28
CA SER A 127 12.79 38.04 -23.16
C SER A 127 13.62 36.78 -22.89
N ASP A 128 14.89 36.96 -22.57
CA ASP A 128 15.87 35.88 -22.46
C ASP A 128 15.67 35.10 -21.15
N VAL A 129 15.31 35.80 -20.07
CA VAL A 129 15.01 35.20 -18.75
C VAL A 129 13.59 34.62 -18.72
N LEU A 130 12.61 35.33 -19.27
CA LEU A 130 11.24 34.82 -19.43
C LEU A 130 11.22 33.52 -20.26
N LYS A 131 11.98 33.48 -21.37
CA LYS A 131 12.11 32.27 -22.18
C LYS A 131 12.81 31.15 -21.42
N LEU A 132 13.92 31.41 -20.74
CA LEU A 132 14.64 30.36 -19.98
C LEU A 132 13.78 29.77 -18.85
N ALA A 133 12.93 30.59 -18.20
CA ALA A 133 11.93 30.09 -17.25
C ALA A 133 10.84 29.25 -17.94
N SER A 134 10.31 29.70 -19.09
CA SER A 134 9.35 28.97 -19.91
C SER A 134 9.90 27.61 -20.37
N ASP A 135 11.16 27.56 -20.83
CA ASP A 135 11.86 26.35 -21.26
C ASP A 135 12.10 25.35 -20.10
N TYR A 136 12.20 25.81 -18.85
CA TYR A 136 12.22 24.93 -17.66
C TYR A 136 10.81 24.44 -17.29
N ILE A 137 9.80 25.30 -17.34
CA ILE A 137 8.41 24.94 -17.00
C ILE A 137 7.86 23.90 -17.98
N LYS A 138 8.07 24.09 -19.29
CA LYS A 138 7.60 23.18 -20.36
C LYS A 138 8.30 21.81 -20.35
N ARG A 139 9.43 21.64 -19.64
CA ARG A 139 10.03 20.31 -19.37
C ARG A 139 9.30 19.54 -18.27
N GLY A 140 8.79 20.25 -17.26
CA GLY A 140 8.02 19.65 -16.15
C GLY A 140 6.53 19.51 -16.43
N PHE A 141 6.01 20.33 -17.35
CA PHE A 141 4.59 20.40 -17.73
C PHE A 141 4.48 20.53 -19.27
N PRO A 142 4.75 19.47 -20.05
CA PRO A 142 4.78 19.55 -21.52
C PRO A 142 3.46 20.00 -22.16
N GLU A 143 2.32 19.70 -21.52
CA GLU A 143 0.98 20.09 -21.97
C GLU A 143 0.63 21.57 -21.68
N THR A 144 1.51 22.33 -21.00
CA THR A 144 1.19 23.73 -20.64
C THR A 144 1.46 24.71 -21.77
N THR A 145 0.48 25.57 -22.03
CA THR A 145 0.62 26.75 -22.90
C THR A 145 1.08 27.99 -22.13
N PHE A 146 1.54 27.82 -20.89
CA PHE A 146 2.04 28.92 -20.05
C PHE A 146 3.30 29.57 -20.64
N ASP A 147 3.24 30.89 -20.79
CA ASP A 147 4.40 31.75 -20.97
C ASP A 147 4.36 32.86 -19.89
N PRO A 148 5.47 33.10 -19.16
CA PRO A 148 5.51 34.07 -18.07
C PRO A 148 5.56 35.51 -18.60
N SER A 149 4.88 36.41 -17.88
CA SER A 149 4.93 37.86 -18.09
C SER A 149 6.02 38.54 -17.26
N SER A 150 6.33 37.97 -16.08
CA SER A 150 7.37 38.42 -15.15
C SER A 150 7.98 37.22 -14.44
N VAL A 151 9.25 37.32 -14.07
CA VAL A 151 10.00 36.31 -13.32
C VAL A 151 10.77 36.97 -12.17
N VAL A 152 10.53 36.55 -10.93
CA VAL A 152 11.38 36.91 -9.79
C VAL A 152 12.51 35.90 -9.68
N VAL A 153 13.76 36.36 -9.69
CA VAL A 153 14.96 35.52 -9.49
C VAL A 153 15.54 35.85 -8.12
N VAL A 154 15.74 34.83 -7.27
CA VAL A 154 16.40 34.96 -5.96
C VAL A 154 17.51 33.92 -5.84
N THR A 155 18.72 34.37 -5.54
CA THR A 155 19.94 33.54 -5.52
C THR A 155 20.69 33.70 -4.21
N TRP A 156 20.78 32.62 -3.43
CA TRP A 156 21.68 32.53 -2.27
C TRP A 156 23.00 31.99 -2.78
N LYS A 157 24.05 32.80 -2.73
CA LYS A 157 25.36 32.50 -3.32
C LYS A 157 26.41 32.40 -2.23
N LEU A 158 27.06 31.24 -2.15
CA LEU A 158 28.12 30.93 -1.19
C LEU A 158 27.75 31.27 0.27
N VAL A 159 26.52 30.98 0.69
CA VAL A 159 26.01 31.22 2.05
C VAL A 159 26.55 30.19 3.04
N ALA A 160 26.79 30.61 4.29
CA ALA A 160 27.36 29.78 5.36
C ALA A 160 26.27 29.19 6.27
N PRO A 161 26.54 28.08 6.98
CA PRO A 161 25.74 27.69 8.13
C PRO A 161 26.07 28.59 9.33
N TYR A 162 25.07 28.94 10.13
CA TYR A 162 25.28 29.58 11.43
C TYR A 162 26.08 28.68 12.40
N ARG A 163 26.70 29.30 13.42
CA ARG A 163 27.61 28.65 14.36
C ARG A 163 27.15 28.76 15.82
N ALA A 164 26.87 27.63 16.45
CA ALA A 164 27.09 27.50 17.89
C ALA A 164 28.61 27.60 18.20
N GLN A 165 28.96 28.04 19.41
CA GLN A 165 30.35 28.24 19.81
C GLN A 165 30.95 26.91 20.32
N GLU A 166 32.18 26.59 19.90
CA GLU A 166 32.96 25.40 20.29
C GLU A 166 32.60 24.03 19.64
N GLU A 167 32.91 23.82 18.35
CA GLU A 167 33.82 22.74 17.91
C GLU A 167 34.11 22.75 16.38
N GLY A 168 35.30 22.27 15.99
CA GLY A 168 35.60 21.73 14.64
C GLY A 168 35.87 22.71 13.47
N HIS A 169 37.16 22.93 13.14
CA HIS A 169 37.60 23.67 11.94
C HIS A 169 37.11 23.11 10.57
N ALA A 170 36.50 21.91 10.53
CA ALA A 170 36.13 21.22 9.29
C ALA A 170 34.82 21.70 8.62
N LEU A 171 34.00 22.50 9.32
CA LEU A 171 32.78 23.12 8.77
C LEU A 171 33.04 24.51 8.17
N GLU A 172 34.17 25.15 8.48
CA GLU A 172 34.40 26.57 8.20
C GLU A 172 34.45 26.93 6.71
N GLU A 173 34.79 25.98 5.83
CA GLU A 173 34.89 26.19 4.38
C GLU A 173 33.59 25.87 3.62
N LYS A 174 32.67 25.12 4.21
CA LYS A 174 31.45 24.64 3.53
C LYS A 174 30.50 25.79 3.25
N ARG A 175 30.07 25.95 2.00
CA ARG A 175 29.11 26.96 1.55
C ARG A 175 28.09 26.38 0.58
N ASN A 176 26.86 26.84 0.65
CA ASN A 176 25.79 26.42 -0.25
C ASN A 176 25.52 27.50 -1.31
N THR A 177 25.07 27.09 -2.49
CA THR A 177 24.62 27.99 -3.56
C THR A 177 23.38 27.42 -4.25
N PHE A 178 22.26 28.14 -4.19
CA PHE A 178 20.99 27.69 -4.74
C PHE A 178 20.15 28.88 -5.20
N GLN A 179 19.20 28.62 -6.10
CA GLN A 179 18.38 29.66 -6.71
C GLN A 179 16.91 29.26 -6.75
N ALA A 180 16.03 30.20 -6.43
CA ALA A 180 14.59 30.11 -6.67
C ALA A 180 14.19 31.09 -7.76
N VAL A 181 13.27 30.67 -8.63
CA VAL A 181 12.78 31.42 -9.77
C VAL A 181 11.25 31.33 -9.77
N LEU A 182 10.56 32.45 -9.55
CA LEU A 182 9.10 32.50 -9.45
C LEU A 182 8.55 33.15 -10.72
N ALA A 183 7.90 32.36 -11.56
CA ALA A 183 7.39 32.78 -12.87
C ALA A 183 5.88 33.08 -12.79
N SER A 184 5.48 34.28 -13.19
CA SER A 184 4.11 34.80 -13.02
C SER A 184 3.44 35.20 -14.33
N SER A 185 2.16 34.91 -14.44
CA SER A 185 1.26 35.35 -15.51
C SER A 185 -0.14 35.62 -14.94
N ASP A 186 -1.02 36.25 -15.73
CA ASP A 186 -2.32 36.73 -15.24
C ASP A 186 -3.22 35.63 -14.65
N SER A 187 -3.11 34.40 -15.15
CA SER A 187 -3.90 33.23 -14.73
C SER A 187 -3.23 32.35 -13.68
N SER A 188 -1.91 32.22 -13.74
CA SER A 188 -1.16 31.10 -13.14
C SER A 188 0.23 31.54 -12.68
N SER A 189 0.88 30.75 -11.81
CA SER A 189 2.27 30.98 -11.41
C SER A 189 2.99 29.67 -11.06
N TYR A 190 4.29 29.63 -11.34
CA TYR A 190 5.17 28.48 -11.12
C TYR A 190 6.41 28.88 -10.30
N ALA A 191 6.93 27.95 -9.51
CA ALA A 191 8.24 28.06 -8.86
C ALA A 191 9.20 27.03 -9.45
N ILE A 192 10.44 27.45 -9.68
CA ILE A 192 11.56 26.59 -10.08
C ILE A 192 12.66 26.71 -9.03
N PHE A 193 13.11 25.61 -8.46
CA PHE A 193 14.30 25.55 -7.61
C PHE A 193 15.45 24.89 -8.37
N LEU A 194 16.65 25.47 -8.26
CA LEU A 194 17.84 25.07 -9.00
C LEU A 194 19.01 24.83 -8.04
N TYR A 195 19.50 23.59 -8.03
CA TYR A 195 20.64 23.12 -7.24
C TYR A 195 21.71 22.54 -8.18
N PRO A 196 22.72 23.32 -8.60
CA PRO A 196 23.79 22.82 -9.47
C PRO A 196 24.60 21.66 -8.86
N GLU A 197 25.37 20.97 -9.69
CA GLU A 197 26.40 20.02 -9.22
C GLU A 197 27.33 20.68 -8.18
N ASP A 198 27.73 19.94 -7.15
CA ASP A 198 28.64 20.36 -6.07
C ASP A 198 28.22 21.62 -5.28
N SER A 199 26.98 22.10 -5.47
CA SER A 199 26.50 23.38 -4.92
C SER A 199 25.96 23.33 -3.49
N LEU A 200 25.65 22.14 -2.96
CA LEU A 200 25.23 21.91 -1.58
C LEU A 200 26.32 21.13 -0.85
N GLN A 201 26.96 21.75 0.13
CA GLN A 201 28.12 21.23 0.88
C GLN A 201 27.79 20.92 2.34
N PHE A 202 26.71 21.52 2.85
CA PHE A 202 26.03 21.18 4.09
C PHE A 202 24.51 21.07 3.86
N TYR A 203 23.82 20.37 4.77
CA TYR A 203 22.41 19.98 4.60
C TYR A 203 21.58 20.28 5.86
N SER A 204 22.21 20.94 6.82
CA SER A 204 21.82 20.98 8.23
C SER A 204 22.69 22.01 8.96
N THR A 205 22.13 22.66 9.99
CA THR A 205 22.72 23.77 10.76
C THR A 205 22.56 23.49 12.27
N TYR A 206 23.16 24.31 13.13
CA TYR A 206 22.92 24.25 14.58
C TYR A 206 21.80 25.22 14.97
N SER A 207 21.10 24.94 16.08
CA SER A 207 20.14 25.88 16.66
C SER A 207 20.85 26.93 17.52
N LYS A 208 20.39 28.18 17.47
CA LYS A 208 20.82 29.27 18.37
C LYS A 208 20.47 29.05 19.85
N ASN A 209 19.53 28.13 20.15
CA ASN A 209 18.91 27.98 21.48
C ASN A 209 19.13 26.62 22.16
N ASP A 210 19.69 25.64 21.46
CA ASP A 210 19.88 24.26 21.94
C ASP A 210 21.00 23.62 21.10
N ASP A 211 21.88 22.77 21.65
CA ASP A 211 23.06 22.24 20.91
C ASP A 211 22.70 21.20 19.82
N GLY A 212 21.40 21.11 19.49
CA GLY A 212 20.83 20.24 18.48
C GLY A 212 21.10 20.70 17.04
N LYS A 213 21.40 19.74 16.17
CA LYS A 213 21.61 19.91 14.73
C LYS A 213 20.27 19.81 13.99
N ILE A 214 19.79 20.91 13.42
CA ILE A 214 18.54 21.01 12.65
C ILE A 214 18.80 20.70 11.16
N PRO A 215 18.02 19.81 10.50
CA PRO A 215 18.10 19.62 9.06
C PRO A 215 17.48 20.81 8.31
N ALA A 216 18.03 21.14 7.14
CA ALA A 216 17.41 22.12 6.25
C ALA A 216 16.04 21.61 5.73
N MET A 217 15.14 22.53 5.39
CA MET A 217 13.78 22.20 4.96
C MET A 217 13.42 22.90 3.63
N VAL A 218 12.78 22.16 2.72
CA VAL A 218 12.35 22.66 1.41
C VAL A 218 10.85 22.44 1.26
N GLY A 219 10.11 23.47 0.85
CA GLY A 219 8.66 23.41 0.81
C GLY A 219 7.96 24.75 0.54
N PHE A 220 6.64 24.73 0.72
CA PHE A 220 5.73 25.87 0.59
C PHE A 220 4.75 25.90 1.78
N SER A 221 4.43 27.08 2.30
CA SER A 221 3.37 27.28 3.30
C SER A 221 2.47 28.46 2.92
N GLN A 222 1.21 28.40 3.31
CA GLN A 222 0.25 29.50 3.29
C GLN A 222 0.17 30.12 4.70
N ALA A 223 -0.09 31.42 4.79
CA ALA A 223 -0.28 32.08 6.10
C ALA A 223 -1.52 31.55 6.85
N SER A 224 -1.46 31.49 8.17
CA SER A 224 -2.64 31.22 8.99
C SER A 224 -3.69 32.33 8.84
N THR A 225 -4.97 31.95 8.85
CA THR A 225 -6.08 32.91 8.74
C THR A 225 -6.78 33.06 10.09
N ASN A 226 -6.54 34.18 10.77
CA ASN A 226 -7.15 34.47 12.07
C ASN A 226 -8.60 34.98 11.93
N TYR A 227 -9.52 34.27 12.57
CA TYR A 227 -10.91 34.69 12.79
C TYR A 227 -11.12 35.04 14.27
N TYR A 228 -12.18 35.79 14.59
CA TYR A 228 -12.42 36.39 15.92
C TYR A 228 -12.38 35.45 17.14
N PHE A 229 -12.42 34.13 16.96
CA PHE A 229 -12.33 33.13 18.04
C PHE A 229 -11.46 31.91 17.72
N TRP A 230 -10.85 31.83 16.53
CA TRP A 230 -10.06 30.67 16.09
C TRP A 230 -9.08 31.04 14.97
N GLU A 231 -7.94 30.35 14.92
CA GLU A 231 -6.95 30.46 13.84
C GLU A 231 -7.09 29.26 12.89
N LYS A 232 -7.34 29.50 11.59
CA LYS A 232 -7.26 28.43 10.58
C LYS A 232 -5.78 28.24 10.21
N PRO A 233 -5.18 27.05 10.40
CA PRO A 233 -3.83 26.78 9.89
C PRO A 233 -3.82 26.86 8.35
N GLY A 234 -2.76 27.43 7.79
CA GLY A 234 -2.57 27.53 6.35
C GLY A 234 -2.15 26.18 5.74
N SER A 235 -2.54 25.96 4.48
CA SER A 235 -2.09 24.80 3.70
C SER A 235 -0.57 24.82 3.49
N TYR A 236 0.08 23.65 3.47
CA TYR A 236 1.53 23.54 3.27
C TYR A 236 1.91 22.30 2.46
N ASN A 237 3.15 22.29 1.95
CA ASN A 237 3.72 21.19 1.16
C ASN A 237 5.22 21.07 1.51
N VAL A 238 5.67 19.86 1.89
CA VAL A 238 7.08 19.58 2.23
C VAL A 238 7.69 18.72 1.11
N ILE A 239 8.80 19.18 0.57
CA ILE A 239 9.56 18.50 -0.50
C ILE A 239 10.71 17.68 0.10
N ALA A 240 11.41 18.24 1.09
CA ALA A 240 12.48 17.58 1.83
C ALA A 240 12.65 18.22 3.22
N ASN A 241 12.94 17.41 4.24
CA ASN A 241 13.12 17.86 5.64
C ASN A 241 14.11 16.99 6.45
N ASP A 242 14.86 16.13 5.78
CA ASP A 242 15.90 15.28 6.36
C ASP A 242 17.21 15.40 5.57
N GLU A 243 18.35 15.14 6.21
CA GLU A 243 19.67 15.37 5.60
C GLU A 243 19.91 14.55 4.30
N ASP A 244 19.29 13.38 4.11
CA ASP A 244 19.48 12.59 2.89
C ASP A 244 18.54 13.01 1.75
N SER A 245 17.29 13.38 2.03
CA SER A 245 16.43 14.03 1.03
C SER A 245 17.03 15.35 0.55
N ILE A 246 17.55 16.17 1.46
CA ILE A 246 18.24 17.43 1.14
C ILE A 246 19.53 17.17 0.35
N ARG A 247 20.34 16.17 0.73
CA ARG A 247 21.55 15.74 0.01
C ARG A 247 21.25 15.32 -1.44
N ASN A 248 20.06 14.78 -1.70
CA ASN A 248 19.68 14.30 -3.03
C ASN A 248 19.12 15.40 -3.96
N LEU A 249 18.83 16.62 -3.48
CA LEU A 249 18.21 17.70 -4.28
C LEU A 249 18.97 18.06 -5.57
N HIS A 250 20.29 17.94 -5.60
CA HIS A 250 21.12 18.19 -6.79
C HIS A 250 21.24 16.98 -7.74
N LYS A 251 20.81 15.78 -7.30
CA LYS A 251 20.91 14.51 -8.03
C LYS A 251 19.59 14.09 -8.66
N SER A 252 18.48 14.34 -7.99
CA SER A 252 17.12 14.07 -8.49
C SER A 252 16.48 15.33 -9.10
N SER A 253 15.29 15.15 -9.68
CA SER A 253 14.53 16.16 -10.41
C SER A 253 13.09 15.66 -10.58
N ASN A 254 12.13 16.58 -10.73
CA ASN A 254 10.78 16.27 -11.21
C ASN A 254 10.51 16.79 -12.64
N ALA A 255 11.52 17.37 -13.30
CA ALA A 255 11.42 18.05 -14.61
C ALA A 255 12.52 17.58 -15.60
N GLY A 256 12.95 16.33 -15.48
CA GLY A 256 13.84 15.67 -16.44
C GLY A 256 15.29 16.17 -16.49
N LYS A 257 15.75 16.95 -15.51
CA LYS A 257 17.16 17.41 -15.43
C LYS A 257 17.62 17.50 -13.97
N GLN A 258 18.64 16.72 -13.61
CA GLN A 258 19.20 16.67 -12.25
C GLN A 258 19.43 18.08 -11.67
N GLY A 259 18.98 18.31 -10.44
CA GLY A 259 19.06 19.61 -9.77
C GLY A 259 17.96 20.60 -10.12
N VAL A 260 17.06 20.30 -11.06
CA VAL A 260 15.91 21.14 -11.44
C VAL A 260 14.62 20.62 -10.84
N TRP A 261 13.91 21.47 -10.12
CA TRP A 261 12.60 21.16 -9.53
C TRP A 261 11.58 22.23 -9.93
N VAL A 262 10.44 21.84 -10.51
CA VAL A 262 9.39 22.73 -11.00
C VAL A 262 8.06 22.41 -10.32
N PHE A 263 7.35 23.44 -9.90
CA PHE A 263 6.05 23.37 -9.23
C PHE A 263 5.10 24.42 -9.78
N GLU A 264 3.84 24.07 -10.03
CA GLU A 264 2.75 25.03 -10.18
C GLU A 264 2.30 25.46 -8.78
N ILE A 265 2.36 26.75 -8.47
CA ILE A 265 2.18 27.28 -7.10
C ILE A 265 0.89 28.09 -6.90
N GLY A 266 0.16 28.36 -7.98
CA GLY A 266 -1.18 28.93 -7.92
C GLY A 266 -1.83 28.99 -9.29
N SER A 267 -2.93 28.25 -9.48
CA SER A 267 -3.62 28.10 -10.77
C SER A 267 -5.09 27.72 -10.55
N SER A 268 -5.89 28.69 -10.06
CA SER A 268 -7.29 28.54 -9.60
C SER A 268 -7.56 27.59 -8.41
N SER A 269 -6.63 26.69 -8.05
CA SER A 269 -6.70 25.83 -6.87
C SER A 269 -5.84 26.34 -5.69
N ASP A 270 -6.20 25.92 -4.48
CA ASP A 270 -5.45 26.14 -3.24
C ASP A 270 -4.36 25.06 -3.02
N SER A 271 -3.72 24.60 -4.10
CA SER A 271 -2.77 23.47 -4.08
C SER A 271 -1.51 23.74 -4.88
N ILE A 272 -0.40 23.17 -4.41
CA ILE A 272 0.89 23.15 -5.12
C ILE A 272 1.00 21.84 -5.90
N VAL A 273 1.26 21.90 -7.21
CA VAL A 273 1.37 20.71 -8.06
C VAL A 273 2.82 20.53 -8.51
N PRO A 274 3.50 19.41 -8.19
CA PRO A 274 4.83 19.12 -8.73
C PRO A 274 4.73 18.66 -10.19
N ALA A 275 5.76 18.99 -10.97
CA ALA A 275 5.96 18.46 -12.33
C ALA A 275 6.00 16.91 -12.36
N LYS A 276 5.64 16.33 -13.51
CA LYS A 276 5.72 14.90 -13.78
C LYS A 276 6.34 14.66 -15.16
N ILE A 277 7.38 13.83 -15.20
CA ILE A 277 7.99 13.38 -16.45
C ILE A 277 7.02 12.42 -17.15
N SER A 278 6.94 12.48 -18.48
CA SER A 278 6.16 11.57 -19.31
C SER A 278 7.10 10.56 -19.98
N ASP A 279 6.77 9.26 -19.93
CA ASP A 279 7.62 8.13 -20.36
C ASP A 279 7.81 8.01 -21.89
N VAL A 280 7.67 9.12 -22.64
CA VAL A 280 7.64 9.15 -24.11
C VAL A 280 9.01 9.46 -24.73
N LEU A 281 10.01 9.89 -23.95
CA LEU A 281 11.24 10.51 -24.47
C LEU A 281 12.59 9.79 -24.25
N GLU A 282 12.62 8.53 -23.82
CA GLU A 282 13.88 7.75 -23.75
C GLU A 282 14.28 7.05 -25.08
N SER A 283 13.56 7.29 -26.18
CA SER A 283 13.78 6.60 -27.46
C SER A 283 14.75 7.30 -28.44
N LEU A 284 15.31 8.47 -28.09
CA LEU A 284 16.04 9.33 -29.03
C LEU A 284 17.29 10.04 -28.47
N GLU A 285 18.21 9.35 -27.78
CA GLU A 285 19.62 9.82 -27.67
C GLU A 285 20.63 8.71 -27.26
N SER A 286 20.79 7.67 -28.11
CA SER A 286 21.83 6.63 -27.92
C SER A 286 22.39 6.10 -29.24
N ASN A 287 22.93 6.99 -30.07
CA ASN A 287 23.49 6.60 -31.37
C ASN A 287 24.68 7.47 -31.82
N GLU A 288 25.78 7.42 -31.05
CA GLU A 288 27.11 7.61 -31.64
C GLU A 288 28.10 6.63 -31.00
N GLN A 289 29.17 6.32 -31.72
CA GLN A 289 29.97 5.11 -31.52
C GLN A 289 31.21 5.41 -30.68
N ASP A 290 31.71 4.39 -29.97
CA ASP A 290 33.11 4.06 -30.14
C ASP A 290 33.35 2.55 -30.10
N GLN A 291 34.35 2.10 -30.85
CA GLN A 291 34.71 0.69 -31.00
C GLN A 291 36.08 0.44 -30.39
N GLU A 292 36.24 -0.62 -29.59
CA GLU A 292 37.53 -1.32 -29.56
C GLU A 292 37.38 -2.84 -29.56
N MET A 293 38.41 -3.52 -30.08
CA MET A 293 38.25 -4.79 -30.78
C MET A 293 39.38 -5.77 -30.42
N THR A 294 39.03 -6.87 -29.72
CA THR A 294 39.88 -8.08 -29.70
C THR A 294 39.07 -9.37 -29.86
N SER A 295 39.11 -9.89 -31.09
CA SER A 295 38.77 -11.28 -31.44
C SER A 295 39.85 -12.27 -30.93
N LYS A 296 39.78 -13.62 -30.96
CA LYS A 296 39.01 -14.62 -31.78
C LYS A 296 39.05 -16.03 -31.05
N PRO A 297 38.79 -17.24 -31.64
CA PRO A 297 37.78 -18.14 -31.06
C PRO A 297 38.16 -19.66 -30.93
N PHE A 298 37.16 -20.52 -30.63
CA PHE A 298 37.08 -21.96 -30.99
C PHE A 298 38.01 -22.94 -30.22
N MET A 299 37.73 -24.25 -30.05
CA MET A 299 36.57 -25.12 -30.34
C MET A 299 36.68 -26.45 -29.53
N SER A 300 35.57 -27.18 -29.33
CA SER A 300 35.48 -28.67 -29.16
C SER A 300 36.16 -29.37 -27.96
N ASP A 301 35.77 -30.58 -27.51
CA ASP A 301 34.52 -31.38 -27.54
C ASP A 301 34.75 -32.65 -26.67
N TYR A 302 33.70 -33.45 -26.44
CA TYR A 302 33.67 -34.78 -25.79
C TYR A 302 33.92 -34.88 -24.27
N GLY A 303 33.16 -35.77 -23.66
CA GLY A 303 33.38 -36.32 -22.31
C GLY A 303 32.97 -37.80 -22.27
N SER A 304 32.83 -38.37 -21.07
CA SER A 304 32.07 -39.60 -20.68
C SER A 304 32.80 -40.44 -19.62
N THR A 305 32.03 -40.82 -18.59
CA THR A 305 32.09 -42.08 -17.81
C THR A 305 33.37 -42.54 -17.07
N GLU A 306 33.20 -42.62 -15.74
CA GLU A 306 33.58 -43.72 -14.84
C GLU A 306 35.02 -44.27 -14.75
N ILE A 307 35.56 -44.36 -13.52
CA ILE A 307 35.69 -45.64 -12.81
C ILE A 307 35.99 -45.46 -11.30
N ARG A 308 35.87 -46.55 -10.55
CA ARG A 308 35.56 -46.68 -9.11
C ARG A 308 36.76 -47.17 -8.28
N GLN A 309 36.95 -46.55 -7.10
CA GLN A 309 37.58 -47.06 -5.84
C GLN A 309 39.12 -47.26 -5.68
N GLN A 310 39.61 -46.67 -4.56
CA GLN A 310 40.43 -47.25 -3.46
C GLN A 310 41.98 -47.18 -3.42
N TYR A 311 42.45 -46.58 -2.30
CA TYR A 311 43.63 -46.84 -1.44
C TYR A 311 45.01 -47.23 -2.01
N VAL A 312 46.04 -46.44 -1.66
CA VAL A 312 47.31 -46.88 -0.98
C VAL A 312 47.77 -45.76 -0.01
N THR A 313 48.54 -46.09 1.03
CA THR A 313 49.05 -45.22 2.12
C THR A 313 50.60 -45.03 2.10
N SER A 314 51.17 -44.35 3.12
CA SER A 314 52.59 -43.95 3.41
C SER A 314 52.92 -42.47 3.07
N SER A 315 53.41 -41.58 3.96
CA SER A 315 54.52 -41.58 4.97
C SER A 315 55.91 -41.58 4.30
N THR A 316 56.95 -40.80 4.64
CA THR A 316 57.52 -40.24 5.90
C THR A 316 58.49 -39.07 5.57
N ASP A 317 59.01 -38.19 6.45
CA ASP A 317 58.67 -37.70 7.81
C ASP A 317 59.74 -36.63 8.26
N SER A 318 59.43 -35.77 9.26
CA SER A 318 60.31 -35.00 10.20
C SER A 318 61.50 -34.14 9.66
N THR A 319 62.23 -33.31 10.43
CA THR A 319 62.31 -32.96 11.88
C THR A 319 62.16 -31.42 12.10
N GLU A 320 62.30 -30.75 13.26
CA GLU A 320 62.81 -31.10 14.61
C GLU A 320 62.11 -30.29 15.73
N GLU A 321 62.86 -29.65 16.66
CA GLU A 321 62.40 -29.04 17.93
C GLU A 321 62.86 -27.54 18.05
N ASP A 322 62.50 -26.69 19.04
CA ASP A 322 62.63 -26.82 20.52
C ASP A 322 61.57 -25.99 21.33
N GLN A 323 61.64 -26.10 22.66
CA GLN A 323 60.64 -25.92 23.70
C GLN A 323 60.96 -24.78 24.69
N HIS A 324 60.04 -24.47 25.61
CA HIS A 324 60.37 -24.30 27.05
C HIS A 324 59.12 -24.42 27.95
N HIS A 325 59.33 -24.62 29.26
CA HIS A 325 58.37 -25.29 30.14
C HIS A 325 58.49 -24.86 31.62
N VAL A 326 57.36 -24.69 32.34
CA VAL A 326 57.31 -24.54 33.82
C VAL A 326 56.05 -25.22 34.37
N THR A 327 56.17 -25.96 35.48
CA THR A 327 55.08 -26.69 36.15
C THR A 327 55.25 -26.59 37.68
N TYR A 328 54.15 -26.49 38.45
CA TYR A 328 54.07 -26.83 39.89
C TYR A 328 52.65 -27.32 40.28
N SER A 329 52.49 -27.94 41.47
CA SER A 329 51.52 -29.04 41.65
C SER A 329 50.82 -29.15 43.02
N VAL A 330 49.56 -29.64 43.01
CA VAL A 330 48.93 -30.67 43.91
C VAL A 330 48.97 -30.43 45.45
N PRO A 331 47.81 -30.38 46.17
CA PRO A 331 46.96 -31.55 46.51
C PRO A 331 45.44 -31.34 46.29
N GLN A 332 44.55 -32.33 46.09
CA GLN A 332 44.40 -33.76 46.43
C GLN A 332 43.54 -34.06 47.70
N LEU A 333 42.35 -34.65 47.49
CA LEU A 333 41.59 -35.50 48.44
C LEU A 333 40.45 -36.26 47.69
N ALA A 334 39.92 -37.34 48.29
CA ALA A 334 38.86 -38.24 47.77
C ALA A 334 37.98 -38.75 48.96
N ALA A 335 36.95 -39.61 48.88
CA ALA A 335 36.35 -40.46 47.83
C ALA A 335 34.87 -40.86 48.22
N GLU A 336 34.16 -41.58 47.32
CA GLU A 336 33.06 -42.57 47.63
C GLU A 336 31.73 -42.02 48.29
N ASP A 337 30.55 -42.69 48.32
CA ASP A 337 30.14 -44.05 47.88
C ASP A 337 28.61 -44.21 47.48
N PHE A 338 28.12 -45.46 47.41
CA PHE A 338 26.88 -46.02 46.80
C PHE A 338 25.46 -45.81 47.44
N LEU A 339 24.44 -45.85 46.54
CA LEU A 339 23.06 -46.40 46.57
C LEU A 339 22.25 -46.77 47.87
N THR A 340 21.02 -46.21 47.95
CA THR A 340 19.70 -46.77 48.41
C THR A 340 19.49 -47.56 49.72
N SER A 341 18.46 -47.18 50.50
CA SER A 341 17.50 -48.11 51.16
C SER A 341 16.17 -47.45 51.59
N TYR A 342 15.14 -48.25 51.89
CA TYR A 342 13.82 -47.87 52.45
C TYR A 342 13.78 -48.05 53.99
N GLN A 343 12.95 -47.26 54.71
CA GLN A 343 11.86 -47.70 55.64
C GLN A 343 11.51 -46.66 56.74
N ASP A 344 10.38 -45.95 56.55
CA ASP A 344 9.16 -45.85 57.39
C ASP A 344 9.17 -45.65 58.96
N VAL A 345 8.03 -45.14 59.47
CA VAL A 345 7.49 -45.18 60.87
C VAL A 345 7.83 -44.05 61.88
N THR A 346 6.97 -43.01 61.89
CA THR A 346 6.42 -42.19 63.04
C THR A 346 7.30 -41.44 64.08
N GLY A 347 6.79 -40.31 64.62
CA GLY A 347 7.19 -39.78 65.96
C GLY A 347 7.23 -38.25 66.18
N THR A 348 6.13 -37.63 66.60
CA THR A 348 6.04 -36.26 67.20
C THR A 348 5.89 -36.32 68.74
N PRO A 349 5.93 -35.23 69.56
CA PRO A 349 6.26 -33.80 69.33
C PRO A 349 7.61 -33.44 70.04
N SER A 350 7.96 -32.28 70.65
CA SER A 350 7.39 -30.96 71.07
C SER A 350 8.58 -29.96 71.25
N THR A 351 8.59 -28.75 71.86
CA THR A 351 7.75 -27.95 72.80
C THR A 351 8.12 -26.45 72.64
N GLU A 352 7.18 -25.49 72.60
CA GLU A 352 6.81 -24.48 73.65
C GLU A 352 7.82 -23.36 74.03
N SER A 353 7.41 -22.17 74.55
CA SER A 353 6.32 -21.19 74.25
C SER A 353 6.44 -19.93 75.18
N PHE A 354 5.35 -19.15 75.36
CA PHE A 354 5.09 -18.02 76.29
C PHE A 354 5.46 -16.55 75.91
N TYR A 355 4.61 -15.51 76.16
CA TYR A 355 3.12 -15.37 76.18
C TYR A 355 2.67 -13.91 76.48
N SER A 356 1.48 -13.47 76.00
CA SER A 356 0.47 -12.54 76.63
C SER A 356 0.06 -11.25 75.87
N ARG A 357 -1.18 -10.69 75.96
CA ARG A 357 -2.56 -11.24 76.19
C ARG A 357 -3.70 -10.17 76.05
N GLN A 358 -4.94 -10.61 75.73
CA GLN A 358 -6.30 -9.98 75.93
C GLN A 358 -6.77 -8.82 75.01
N ASP A 359 -8.07 -8.58 74.71
CA ASP A 359 -9.30 -9.44 74.71
C ASP A 359 -10.51 -8.83 73.89
N PHE A 360 -11.41 -9.73 73.49
CA PHE A 360 -12.85 -9.75 73.09
C PHE A 360 -13.89 -8.63 73.40
N PRO A 361 -15.16 -8.68 72.86
CA PRO A 361 -15.83 -9.60 71.89
C PRO A 361 -16.52 -8.84 70.69
N THR A 362 -17.59 -9.18 69.91
CA THR A 362 -18.68 -10.21 69.96
C THR A 362 -19.43 -10.46 68.60
N ALA A 363 -19.74 -11.74 68.30
CA ALA A 363 -20.87 -12.35 67.53
C ALA A 363 -21.59 -11.71 66.29
N LYS A 364 -21.57 -12.46 65.16
CA LYS A 364 -22.76 -13.15 64.57
C LYS A 364 -22.34 -14.33 63.66
N ALA A 365 -23.28 -15.19 63.24
CA ALA A 365 -23.03 -16.60 62.87
C ALA A 365 -22.93 -16.91 61.33
N PRO A 366 -22.26 -18.02 60.93
CA PRO A 366 -21.99 -18.37 59.52
C PRO A 366 -22.97 -19.41 58.90
N PRO A 367 -23.14 -19.44 57.57
CA PRO A 367 -23.87 -20.50 56.86
C PRO A 367 -22.97 -21.47 56.06
N ARG A 368 -22.94 -22.73 56.53
CA ARG A 368 -22.85 -24.02 55.79
C ARG A 368 -21.96 -24.17 54.55
N GLN A 369 -21.03 -25.13 54.66
CA GLN A 369 -20.50 -25.90 53.52
C GLN A 369 -21.62 -26.65 52.77
N PHE A 370 -21.47 -26.82 51.45
CA PHE A 370 -22.10 -27.90 50.69
C PHE A 370 -21.05 -28.95 50.34
N GLN A 371 -21.39 -30.24 50.47
CA GLN A 371 -20.50 -31.33 50.09
C GLN A 371 -20.54 -31.52 48.57
N VAL A 372 -19.37 -31.53 47.92
CA VAL A 372 -19.25 -32.06 46.56
C VAL A 372 -19.31 -33.58 46.66
N GLN A 373 -20.35 -34.17 46.09
CA GLN A 373 -20.56 -35.61 46.11
C GLN A 373 -19.63 -36.27 45.08
N GLN A 374 -18.76 -37.18 45.52
CA GLN A 374 -17.93 -37.96 44.60
C GLN A 374 -18.80 -38.94 43.82
N PHE A 375 -18.97 -38.68 42.52
CA PHE A 375 -19.49 -39.68 41.59
C PHE A 375 -18.33 -40.53 41.05
N PRO A 376 -18.48 -41.86 40.96
CA PRO A 376 -17.45 -42.71 40.36
C PRO A 376 -17.32 -42.40 38.85
N PRO A 377 -16.12 -42.49 38.26
CA PRO A 377 -15.91 -42.20 36.85
C PRO A 377 -16.60 -43.26 35.99
N GLN A 378 -17.74 -42.90 35.40
CA GLN A 378 -18.34 -43.69 34.33
C GLN A 378 -17.65 -43.34 33.01
N GLN A 379 -17.22 -44.38 32.29
CA GLN A 379 -16.73 -44.23 30.92
C GLN A 379 -17.87 -43.72 30.03
N PRO A 380 -17.63 -42.74 29.13
CA PRO A 380 -18.59 -42.44 28.07
C PRO A 380 -18.68 -43.66 27.15
N GLN A 381 -19.77 -44.41 27.25
CA GLN A 381 -20.04 -45.46 26.27
C GLN A 381 -20.45 -44.81 24.95
N VAL A 382 -19.70 -45.12 23.90
CA VAL A 382 -20.13 -44.86 22.52
C VAL A 382 -21.33 -45.78 22.27
N ILE A 383 -22.50 -45.19 22.03
CA ILE A 383 -23.62 -45.90 21.44
C ILE A 383 -23.37 -45.87 19.93
N ASP A 384 -22.85 -46.98 19.42
CA ASP A 384 -22.70 -47.21 18.00
C ASP A 384 -24.02 -47.72 17.41
N VAL A 385 -24.33 -47.29 16.18
CA VAL A 385 -25.42 -47.83 15.36
C VAL A 385 -24.93 -47.83 13.92
N GLU A 386 -24.32 -48.95 13.54
CA GLU A 386 -23.88 -49.23 12.19
C GLU A 386 -25.07 -49.34 11.22
N GLU A 387 -24.88 -48.92 9.98
CA GLU A 387 -25.36 -49.71 8.84
C GLU A 387 -24.30 -49.66 7.72
N PHE A 388 -24.16 -50.75 6.97
CA PHE A 388 -23.01 -51.06 6.09
C PHE A 388 -23.17 -50.38 4.70
N ASP A 389 -22.18 -50.31 3.79
CA ASP A 389 -21.45 -51.36 3.05
C ASP A 389 -20.14 -50.76 2.43
N GLU A 390 -19.08 -51.49 2.04
CA GLU A 390 -18.71 -52.91 2.23
C GLU A 390 -17.17 -53.06 2.08
N THR A 391 -16.57 -53.96 2.87
CA THR A 391 -15.25 -54.63 2.65
C THR A 391 -14.01 -53.79 2.24
N GLY A 392 -13.03 -53.65 3.17
CA GLY A 392 -11.77 -52.98 2.84
C GLY A 392 -10.63 -53.10 3.86
N ILE A 393 -10.48 -54.23 4.56
CA ILE A 393 -9.42 -54.40 5.58
C ILE A 393 -8.03 -54.48 4.92
N VAL A 394 -7.39 -53.33 4.75
CA VAL A 394 -5.94 -53.24 4.55
C VAL A 394 -5.28 -53.30 5.92
N PHE A 395 -4.57 -54.39 6.20
CA PHE A 395 -3.66 -54.45 7.34
C PHE A 395 -2.55 -53.40 7.15
N ARG A 396 -2.71 -52.22 7.77
CA ARG A 396 -1.59 -51.30 7.97
C ARG A 396 -0.63 -51.93 8.98
N TYR A 397 0.36 -52.63 8.45
CA TYR A 397 1.59 -52.92 9.17
C TYR A 397 2.16 -51.62 9.73
N HIS A 398 2.04 -51.41 11.04
CA HIS A 398 3.01 -50.59 11.75
C HIS A 398 4.32 -51.38 11.76
N THR A 399 5.07 -51.26 10.66
CA THR A 399 6.53 -51.36 10.75
C THR A 399 7.00 -50.17 11.57
N ASP A 400 7.85 -50.40 12.57
CA ASP A 400 8.35 -49.38 13.49
C ASP A 400 9.31 -48.37 12.83
N VAL A 401 8.77 -47.54 11.94
CA VAL A 401 9.31 -46.20 11.72
C VAL A 401 8.94 -45.38 12.95
N GLN A 402 9.72 -45.53 14.03
CA GLN A 402 9.80 -44.50 15.06
C GLN A 402 9.96 -43.16 14.31
N GLN A 403 9.10 -42.20 14.61
CA GLN A 403 9.20 -40.90 13.95
C GLN A 403 10.44 -40.20 14.50
N THR A 404 11.55 -40.41 13.80
CA THR A 404 12.85 -39.84 14.14
C THR A 404 13.17 -38.65 13.25
N CYS A 405 14.08 -37.80 13.71
CA CYS A 405 14.62 -36.66 13.00
C CYS A 405 15.21 -37.05 11.64
N ALA A 406 15.87 -38.21 11.55
CA ALA A 406 16.42 -38.71 10.28
C ALA A 406 15.35 -38.84 9.17
N ASN A 407 14.09 -39.16 9.54
CA ASN A 407 12.98 -39.33 8.61
C ASN A 407 12.07 -38.09 8.52
N ASN A 408 11.97 -37.31 9.61
CA ASN A 408 10.95 -36.25 9.78
C ASN A 408 11.52 -34.84 9.99
N ARG A 409 12.83 -34.60 9.80
CA ARG A 409 13.45 -33.25 9.96
C ARG A 409 12.73 -32.15 9.18
N HIS A 410 12.08 -32.48 8.05
CA HIS A 410 11.29 -31.57 7.23
C HIS A 410 10.01 -31.04 7.92
N GLN A 411 9.55 -31.65 9.03
CA GLN A 411 8.43 -31.15 9.83
C GLN A 411 8.84 -30.09 10.87
N CYS A 412 10.15 -29.91 11.10
CA CYS A 412 10.67 -28.82 11.92
C CYS A 412 11.10 -27.65 11.03
N SER A 413 11.00 -26.42 11.54
CA SER A 413 11.50 -25.23 10.84
C SER A 413 12.96 -25.40 10.40
N VAL A 414 13.37 -24.69 9.34
CA VAL A 414 14.79 -24.57 8.98
C VAL A 414 15.61 -24.02 10.16
N HIS A 415 15.03 -23.11 10.95
CA HIS A 415 15.62 -22.51 12.16
C HIS A 415 15.36 -23.32 13.44
N ALA A 416 15.18 -24.63 13.35
CA ALA A 416 14.95 -25.51 14.50
C ALA A 416 15.91 -26.71 14.57
N ILE A 417 16.29 -27.07 15.79
CA ILE A 417 16.95 -28.33 16.13
C ILE A 417 15.87 -29.37 16.38
N CYS A 418 15.93 -30.46 15.62
CA CYS A 418 15.15 -31.67 15.87
C CYS A 418 15.89 -32.54 16.90
N LYS A 419 15.16 -33.15 17.84
CA LYS A 419 15.67 -34.10 18.83
C LYS A 419 14.84 -35.38 18.82
N ASP A 420 15.51 -36.52 18.92
CA ASP A 420 14.88 -37.84 19.02
C ASP A 420 14.60 -38.24 20.48
N TYR A 421 13.43 -38.83 20.71
CA TYR A 421 12.94 -39.34 22.01
C TYR A 421 12.46 -40.79 21.81
N PRO A 422 12.29 -41.59 22.88
CA PRO A 422 11.93 -43.02 22.74
C PRO A 422 10.64 -43.29 21.95
N ASN A 423 9.70 -42.33 21.95
CA ASN A 423 8.36 -42.46 21.38
C ASN A 423 8.12 -41.60 20.12
N GLY A 424 9.11 -40.84 19.64
CA GLY A 424 8.96 -39.88 18.53
C GLY A 424 10.04 -38.79 18.53
N PHE A 425 9.78 -37.66 17.89
CA PHE A 425 10.71 -36.52 17.81
C PHE A 425 10.04 -35.22 18.26
N CYS A 426 10.83 -34.26 18.75
CA CYS A 426 10.39 -32.89 18.98
C CYS A 426 11.30 -31.89 18.25
N CYS A 427 10.71 -30.75 17.88
CA CYS A 427 11.41 -29.62 17.31
C CYS A 427 11.64 -28.54 18.38
N SER A 428 12.75 -27.81 18.30
CA SER A 428 13.04 -26.67 19.20
C SER A 428 13.77 -25.57 18.42
N CYS A 429 13.32 -24.31 18.50
CA CYS A 429 13.96 -23.21 17.77
C CYS A 429 15.40 -22.97 18.24
N ILE A 430 16.28 -22.53 17.34
CA ILE A 430 17.65 -22.12 17.68
C ILE A 430 17.68 -20.80 18.47
N ALA A 431 18.81 -20.50 19.11
CA ALA A 431 19.00 -19.23 19.80
C ALA A 431 18.79 -18.04 18.85
N GLY A 432 18.10 -16.99 19.32
CA GLY A 432 17.68 -15.85 18.50
C GLY A 432 16.35 -16.06 17.74
N TYR A 433 15.69 -17.21 17.90
CA TYR A 433 14.37 -17.49 17.31
C TYR A 433 13.35 -17.93 18.36
N LYS A 434 12.11 -17.43 18.25
CA LYS A 434 10.95 -17.84 19.07
C LYS A 434 10.03 -18.77 18.29
N GLY A 435 9.26 -19.59 18.99
CA GLY A 435 8.22 -20.48 18.42
C GLY A 435 8.19 -21.86 19.07
N ASN A 436 7.38 -22.76 18.50
CA ASN A 436 7.22 -24.15 18.96
C ASN A 436 8.18 -25.15 18.29
N GLY A 437 9.13 -24.68 17.48
CA GLY A 437 10.09 -25.51 16.75
C GLY A 437 9.58 -26.06 15.41
N ARG A 438 8.26 -26.27 15.26
CA ARG A 438 7.65 -26.50 13.94
C ARG A 438 7.65 -25.19 13.15
N GLN A 439 7.18 -24.13 13.80
CA GLN A 439 7.25 -22.74 13.35
C GLN A 439 8.26 -21.98 14.22
N CYS A 440 9.13 -21.17 13.60
CA CYS A 440 10.12 -20.34 14.28
C CYS A 440 10.29 -19.00 13.57
N VAL A 441 10.32 -17.89 14.32
CA VAL A 441 10.56 -16.52 13.81
C VAL A 441 11.72 -15.86 14.55
N ALA A 442 12.47 -14.99 13.87
CA ALA A 442 13.60 -14.29 14.48
C ALA A 442 13.15 -13.29 15.55
N GLU A 443 13.89 -13.20 16.66
CA GLU A 443 13.67 -12.20 17.71
C GLU A 443 13.80 -10.78 17.13
N GLY A 444 12.87 -9.89 17.49
CA GLY A 444 12.76 -8.54 16.95
C GLY A 444 12.19 -8.38 15.54
N SER A 445 12.10 -9.44 14.73
CA SER A 445 11.54 -9.33 13.38
C SER A 445 10.07 -8.84 13.38
N PRO A 446 9.68 -7.93 12.46
CA PRO A 446 8.30 -7.48 12.34
C PRO A 446 7.43 -8.56 11.69
N GLN A 447 6.35 -8.95 12.37
CA GLN A 447 5.48 -10.06 11.96
C GLN A 447 4.17 -9.55 11.35
N ARG A 448 3.71 -10.25 10.31
CA ARG A 448 2.49 -9.94 9.55
C ARG A 448 1.49 -11.08 9.66
N VAL A 449 0.24 -10.77 10.02
CA VAL A 449 -0.87 -11.72 10.03
C VAL A 449 -1.88 -11.31 8.96
N ASN A 450 -2.17 -12.21 8.03
CA ASN A 450 -3.14 -12.00 6.95
C ASN A 450 -4.29 -13.00 7.09
N GLY A 451 -5.51 -12.57 6.77
CA GLY A 451 -6.65 -13.43 6.97
C GLY A 451 -7.96 -12.96 6.37
N LYS A 452 -8.92 -13.89 6.34
CA LYS A 452 -10.30 -13.62 5.93
C LYS A 452 -11.25 -13.71 7.11
N VAL A 453 -12.24 -12.82 7.09
CA VAL A 453 -13.32 -12.71 8.07
C VAL A 453 -14.63 -12.96 7.35
N LYS A 454 -15.53 -13.67 8.02
CA LYS A 454 -16.94 -13.76 7.67
C LYS A 454 -17.80 -13.66 8.92
N GLY A 455 -19.01 -13.14 8.79
CA GLY A 455 -19.92 -13.07 9.92
C GLY A 455 -21.39 -12.92 9.56
N ARG A 456 -22.23 -13.33 10.51
CA ARG A 456 -23.69 -13.21 10.51
C ARG A 456 -24.10 -12.65 11.86
N ILE A 457 -24.23 -11.33 11.95
CA ILE A 457 -24.36 -10.61 13.21
C ILE A 457 -25.67 -9.81 13.24
N PHE A 458 -26.50 -10.05 14.26
CA PHE A 458 -27.66 -9.21 14.54
C PHE A 458 -27.22 -8.02 15.41
N VAL A 459 -27.70 -6.81 15.09
CA VAL A 459 -27.35 -5.58 15.81
C VAL A 459 -28.58 -5.06 16.55
N GLY A 460 -28.45 -4.80 17.84
CA GLY A 460 -29.53 -4.36 18.73
C GLY A 460 -30.76 -5.24 18.61
N ASN A 461 -31.95 -4.63 18.50
CA ASN A 461 -33.22 -5.33 18.34
C ASN A 461 -33.56 -5.72 16.88
N ASN A 462 -32.64 -5.54 15.91
CA ASN A 462 -32.93 -5.81 14.50
C ASN A 462 -33.18 -7.33 14.26
N PRO A 463 -34.30 -7.72 13.61
CA PRO A 463 -34.56 -9.11 13.24
C PRO A 463 -33.76 -9.59 12.01
N ILE A 464 -33.17 -8.68 11.23
CA ILE A 464 -32.35 -9.00 10.06
C ILE A 464 -30.87 -8.96 10.47
N PRO A 465 -30.08 -10.04 10.25
CA PRO A 465 -28.65 -10.02 10.52
C PRO A 465 -27.89 -9.31 9.40
N VAL A 466 -26.84 -8.58 9.75
CA VAL A 466 -25.82 -8.14 8.80
C VAL A 466 -24.93 -9.33 8.47
N THR A 467 -24.89 -9.72 7.21
CA THR A 467 -24.04 -10.80 6.69
C THR A 467 -22.93 -10.22 5.83
N PHE A 468 -21.69 -10.63 6.08
CA PHE A 468 -20.51 -10.21 5.34
C PHE A 468 -19.54 -11.39 5.17
N GLU A 469 -18.93 -11.48 4.00
CA GLU A 469 -18.02 -12.56 3.61
C GLU A 469 -16.85 -11.99 2.81
N ASN A 470 -15.73 -12.70 2.74
CA ASN A 470 -14.50 -12.29 2.03
C ASN A 470 -13.84 -11.00 2.56
N THR A 471 -14.28 -10.45 3.68
CA THR A 471 -13.66 -9.30 4.37
C THR A 471 -12.21 -9.62 4.77
N ASP A 472 -11.29 -8.69 4.47
CA ASP A 472 -9.86 -8.83 4.79
C ASP A 472 -9.52 -8.35 6.21
N LEU A 473 -8.72 -9.15 6.90
CA LEU A 473 -8.03 -8.80 8.14
C LEU A 473 -6.53 -8.79 7.88
N HIS A 474 -5.90 -7.66 8.16
CA HIS A 474 -4.45 -7.50 8.17
C HIS A 474 -3.99 -7.06 9.56
N SER A 475 -2.92 -7.67 10.07
CA SER A 475 -2.30 -7.29 11.33
C SER A 475 -0.79 -7.16 11.20
N TYR A 476 -0.23 -6.17 11.90
CA TYR A 476 1.20 -5.92 11.99
C TYR A 476 1.61 -5.90 13.46
N VAL A 477 2.74 -6.53 13.76
CA VAL A 477 3.20 -6.77 15.14
C VAL A 477 4.71 -6.65 15.23
N VAL A 478 5.21 -6.01 16.29
CA VAL A 478 6.65 -5.95 16.60
C VAL A 478 6.93 -6.75 17.87
N MET A 479 7.65 -7.87 17.71
CA MET A 479 7.89 -8.88 18.76
C MET A 479 8.36 -8.29 20.10
N ASN A 480 9.25 -7.30 20.05
CA ASN A 480 9.90 -6.73 21.24
C ASN A 480 9.03 -5.72 21.99
N GLN A 481 7.99 -5.17 21.34
CA GLN A 481 7.15 -4.11 21.91
C GLN A 481 5.78 -4.63 22.40
N GLY A 482 5.40 -5.85 22.04
CA GLY A 482 4.07 -6.41 22.34
C GLY A 482 2.89 -5.65 21.70
N ARG A 483 3.17 -4.71 20.79
CA ARG A 483 2.18 -3.87 20.12
C ARG A 483 1.63 -4.60 18.91
N ALA A 484 0.35 -4.96 18.96
CA ALA A 484 -0.39 -5.54 17.84
C ALA A 484 -1.36 -4.50 17.27
N TYR A 485 -1.23 -4.23 15.98
CA TYR A 485 -2.13 -3.37 15.21
C TYR A 485 -2.93 -4.26 14.27
N THR A 486 -4.26 -4.24 14.33
CA THR A 486 -5.16 -5.03 13.48
C THR A 486 -6.11 -4.09 12.74
N ALA A 487 -6.28 -4.32 11.43
CA ALA A 487 -7.25 -3.62 10.60
C ALA A 487 -8.14 -4.64 9.87
N ILE A 488 -9.45 -4.39 9.88
CA ILE A 488 -10.48 -5.22 9.24
C ILE A 488 -11.26 -4.34 8.26
N SER A 489 -11.09 -4.57 6.97
CA SER A 489 -11.60 -3.70 5.88
C SER A 489 -12.99 -4.13 5.42
N THR A 490 -13.70 -3.34 4.60
CA THR A 490 -15.03 -3.70 4.04
C THR A 490 -16.10 -4.03 5.10
N ILE A 491 -16.03 -3.41 6.28
CA ILE A 491 -17.04 -3.56 7.33
C ILE A 491 -18.14 -2.50 7.12
N PRO A 492 -19.41 -2.88 6.93
CA PRO A 492 -20.49 -1.93 6.65
C PRO A 492 -20.84 -1.07 7.87
N GLU A 493 -21.31 0.16 7.63
CA GLU A 493 -21.58 1.15 8.68
C GLU A 493 -22.61 0.67 9.72
N THR A 494 -23.61 -0.12 9.27
CA THR A 494 -24.64 -0.75 10.12
C THR A 494 -24.10 -1.73 11.15
N LEU A 495 -22.80 -2.07 11.08
CA LEU A 495 -22.12 -2.99 11.97
C LEU A 495 -20.85 -2.39 12.58
N GLY A 496 -20.13 -1.53 11.86
CA GLY A 496 -18.79 -1.02 12.22
C GLY A 496 -18.70 -0.39 13.62
N TYR A 497 -19.60 0.53 13.96
CA TYR A 497 -19.63 1.15 15.29
C TYR A 497 -19.93 0.14 16.41
N SER A 498 -20.85 -0.80 16.15
CA SER A 498 -21.27 -1.81 17.13
C SER A 498 -20.18 -2.86 17.40
N LEU A 499 -19.22 -3.05 16.49
CA LEU A 499 -18.06 -3.91 16.71
C LEU A 499 -16.97 -3.25 17.57
N LEU A 500 -16.94 -1.92 17.76
CA LEU A 500 -15.86 -1.21 18.47
C LEU A 500 -15.44 -1.81 19.84
N PRO A 501 -16.35 -2.30 20.71
CA PRO A 501 -15.96 -2.90 22.00
C PRO A 501 -15.22 -4.26 21.86
N LEU A 502 -15.15 -4.83 20.66
CA LEU A 502 -14.64 -6.18 20.41
C LEU A 502 -13.14 -6.21 20.04
N ALA A 503 -12.34 -5.34 20.65
CA ALA A 503 -10.88 -5.25 20.47
C ALA A 503 -10.19 -6.62 20.60
N SER A 504 -10.71 -7.51 21.47
CA SER A 504 -10.26 -8.90 21.64
C SER A 504 -10.26 -9.76 20.37
N ILE A 505 -10.91 -9.34 19.27
CA ILE A 505 -10.79 -9.97 17.94
C ILE A 505 -9.35 -9.85 17.40
N GLY A 506 -8.73 -8.68 17.56
CA GLY A 506 -7.30 -8.46 17.30
C GLY A 506 -6.42 -8.83 18.50
N GLY A 507 -6.93 -8.70 19.73
CA GLY A 507 -6.17 -8.97 20.96
C GLY A 507 -5.63 -10.39 21.11
N ILE A 508 -6.15 -11.39 20.39
CA ILE A 508 -5.52 -12.72 20.33
C ILE A 508 -4.13 -12.66 19.67
N ILE A 509 -3.93 -11.78 18.68
CA ILE A 509 -2.63 -11.54 18.04
C ILE A 509 -1.70 -10.80 19.01
N GLY A 510 -2.26 -9.92 19.84
CA GLY A 510 -1.57 -9.34 20.99
C GLY A 510 -1.08 -10.39 22.00
N TRP A 511 -1.91 -11.37 22.34
CA TRP A 511 -1.53 -12.50 23.20
C TRP A 511 -0.47 -13.42 22.55
N MET A 512 -0.56 -13.66 21.24
CA MET A 512 0.47 -14.43 20.51
C MET A 512 1.85 -13.83 20.67
N PHE A 513 1.95 -12.50 20.65
CA PHE A 513 3.22 -11.77 20.58
C PHE A 513 3.45 -10.82 21.75
N ALA A 514 2.85 -11.12 22.90
CA ALA A 514 3.07 -10.40 24.13
C ALA A 514 4.56 -10.45 24.54
N VAL A 515 5.07 -9.38 25.14
CA VAL A 515 6.45 -9.33 25.66
C VAL A 515 6.60 -10.37 26.78
N GLU A 516 7.55 -11.28 26.61
CA GLU A 516 7.80 -12.40 27.54
C GLU A 516 8.61 -11.94 28.76
N GLN A 517 8.03 -12.09 29.96
CA GLN A 517 8.78 -12.00 31.23
C GLN A 517 9.51 -13.32 31.51
N GLN A 518 10.65 -13.26 32.23
CA GLN A 518 11.47 -14.43 32.51
C GLN A 518 10.66 -15.60 33.12
N GLY A 519 10.68 -16.76 32.47
CA GLY A 519 9.93 -17.96 32.87
C GLY A 519 8.51 -18.07 32.30
N TYR A 520 8.04 -17.10 31.53
CA TYR A 520 6.71 -17.06 30.91
C TYR A 520 6.82 -17.09 29.38
N LYS A 521 5.85 -17.71 28.71
CA LYS A 521 5.81 -17.86 27.24
C LYS A 521 4.57 -17.19 26.66
N ASN A 522 4.74 -16.44 25.58
CA ASN A 522 3.62 -15.87 24.83
C ASN A 522 2.94 -16.93 23.95
N GLY A 523 1.81 -16.57 23.34
CA GLY A 523 1.02 -17.53 22.57
C GLY A 523 1.76 -18.14 21.39
N PHE A 524 2.71 -17.42 20.76
CA PHE A 524 3.52 -17.95 19.67
C PHE A 524 4.61 -18.93 20.13
N SER A 525 5.31 -18.63 21.24
CA SER A 525 6.27 -19.54 21.88
C SER A 525 5.64 -20.83 22.43
N VAL A 526 4.30 -20.87 22.58
CA VAL A 526 3.54 -22.09 22.94
C VAL A 526 2.99 -22.79 21.69
N THR A 527 2.33 -22.08 20.79
CA THR A 527 1.52 -22.68 19.70
C THR A 527 2.19 -22.69 18.32
N GLY A 528 3.27 -21.93 18.12
CA GLY A 528 3.83 -21.66 16.79
C GLY A 528 2.88 -20.94 15.83
N GLY A 529 1.73 -20.42 16.29
CA GLY A 529 0.68 -19.92 15.41
C GLY A 529 -0.17 -21.02 14.76
N GLU A 530 -0.12 -22.26 15.26
CA GLU A 530 -0.99 -23.36 14.85
C GLU A 530 -1.99 -23.67 15.98
N PHE A 531 -3.15 -22.99 15.97
CA PHE A 531 -4.18 -23.18 17.01
C PHE A 531 -5.59 -22.79 16.56
N THR A 532 -6.59 -23.30 17.28
CA THR A 532 -7.99 -22.86 17.16
C THR A 532 -8.44 -22.18 18.46
N ARG A 533 -8.87 -20.93 18.36
CA ARG A 533 -9.58 -20.20 19.42
C ARG A 533 -11.08 -20.29 19.19
N GLN A 534 -11.81 -20.64 20.23
CA GLN A 534 -13.26 -20.47 20.32
C GLN A 534 -13.55 -19.52 21.47
N THR A 535 -14.35 -18.49 21.26
CA THR A 535 -14.71 -17.53 22.30
C THR A 535 -16.16 -17.08 22.21
N GLU A 536 -16.76 -16.87 23.38
CA GLU A 536 -18.10 -16.34 23.59
C GLU A 536 -17.95 -15.01 24.34
N VAL A 537 -18.54 -13.94 23.80
CA VAL A 537 -18.73 -12.68 24.52
C VAL A 537 -20.20 -12.48 24.83
N THR A 538 -20.52 -12.21 26.10
CA THR A 538 -21.87 -11.94 26.58
C THR A 538 -21.96 -10.50 27.09
N PHE A 539 -22.87 -9.70 26.53
CA PHE A 539 -23.12 -8.32 26.94
C PHE A 539 -24.13 -8.28 28.09
N LEU A 540 -23.68 -7.87 29.28
CA LEU A 540 -24.41 -8.11 30.53
C LEU A 540 -25.69 -7.28 30.70
N GLY A 541 -25.84 -6.17 29.97
CA GLY A 541 -27.07 -5.36 29.99
C GLY A 541 -28.27 -6.06 29.34
N ASN A 542 -28.04 -6.73 28.20
CA ASN A 542 -29.10 -7.33 27.37
C ASN A 542 -29.08 -8.87 27.35
N ASN A 543 -28.07 -9.52 27.94
CA ASN A 543 -27.73 -10.94 27.75
C ASN A 543 -27.52 -11.34 26.27
N GLU A 544 -27.16 -10.38 25.42
CA GLU A 544 -26.80 -10.62 24.02
C GLU A 544 -25.46 -11.35 23.91
N LYS A 545 -25.34 -12.25 22.94
CA LYS A 545 -24.20 -13.16 22.81
C LYS A 545 -23.67 -13.22 21.40
N LEU A 546 -22.36 -13.08 21.27
CA LEU A 546 -21.61 -13.31 20.03
C LEU A 546 -20.59 -14.43 20.25
N VAL A 547 -20.59 -15.41 19.34
CA VAL A 547 -19.60 -16.48 19.27
C VAL A 547 -18.63 -16.15 18.15
N ILE A 548 -17.33 -16.24 18.46
CA ILE A 548 -16.24 -15.98 17.53
C ILE A 548 -15.33 -17.21 17.50
N LYS A 549 -15.05 -17.72 16.30
CA LYS A 549 -14.08 -18.80 16.07
C LYS A 549 -12.94 -18.25 15.23
N GLN A 550 -11.71 -18.48 15.65
CA GLN A 550 -10.51 -18.08 14.92
C GLN A 550 -9.59 -19.30 14.77
N LYS A 551 -9.26 -19.67 13.54
CA LYS A 551 -8.25 -20.70 13.25
C LYS A 551 -6.99 -20.03 12.71
N PHE A 552 -5.87 -20.31 13.36
CA PHE A 552 -4.53 -19.97 12.88
C PHE A 552 -3.88 -21.24 12.32
N SER A 553 -3.20 -21.13 11.17
CA SER A 553 -2.65 -22.29 10.43
C SER A 553 -1.16 -22.16 10.15
N GLY A 554 -0.41 -21.52 11.06
CA GLY A 554 1.03 -21.31 10.92
C GLY A 554 1.40 -20.24 9.89
N ILE A 555 2.66 -20.29 9.46
CA ILE A 555 3.28 -19.40 8.48
C ILE A 555 3.08 -19.98 7.07
N ASP A 556 2.72 -19.14 6.10
CA ASP A 556 2.54 -19.52 4.69
C ASP A 556 3.85 -19.50 3.88
N GLU A 557 3.76 -19.91 2.61
CA GLU A 557 4.87 -19.93 1.64
C GLU A 557 5.50 -18.54 1.39
N HIS A 558 4.85 -17.45 1.81
CA HIS A 558 5.30 -16.07 1.66
C HIS A 558 5.81 -15.46 2.98
N GLY A 559 5.88 -16.24 4.07
CA GLY A 559 6.30 -15.76 5.39
C GLY A 559 5.21 -15.02 6.20
N HIS A 560 3.94 -15.11 5.80
CA HIS A 560 2.82 -14.50 6.53
C HIS A 560 2.13 -15.50 7.46
N LEU A 561 1.74 -15.06 8.65
CA LEU A 561 0.87 -15.85 9.53
C LEU A 561 -0.57 -15.82 9.03
N THR A 562 -1.22 -16.98 9.02
CA THR A 562 -2.57 -17.12 8.46
C THR A 562 -3.64 -17.17 9.56
N ILE A 563 -4.72 -16.38 9.40
CA ILE A 563 -5.91 -16.41 10.29
C ILE A 563 -7.21 -16.50 9.50
N THR A 564 -8.14 -17.35 9.93
CA THR A 564 -9.53 -17.37 9.46
C THR A 564 -10.44 -17.04 10.64
N THR A 565 -11.28 -16.00 10.50
CA THR A 565 -12.22 -15.54 11.56
C THR A 565 -13.67 -15.74 11.13
N GLU A 566 -14.47 -16.38 11.97
CA GLU A 566 -15.92 -16.59 11.81
C GLU A 566 -16.66 -16.01 13.02
N MET A 567 -17.73 -15.23 12.78
CA MET A 567 -18.52 -14.57 13.83
C MET A 567 -20.03 -14.80 13.66
N GLU A 568 -20.71 -15.27 14.71
CA GLU A 568 -22.16 -15.50 14.70
C GLU A 568 -22.80 -15.12 16.04
N GLY A 569 -23.91 -14.36 16.00
CA GLY A 569 -24.67 -14.00 17.20
C GLY A 569 -25.29 -12.60 17.15
N ARG A 570 -25.59 -12.03 18.32
CA ARG A 570 -26.17 -10.70 18.50
C ARG A 570 -25.27 -9.82 19.36
N ILE A 571 -25.18 -8.54 19.00
CA ILE A 571 -24.44 -7.50 19.74
C ILE A 571 -25.34 -6.27 19.96
N PRO A 572 -25.10 -5.47 21.02
CA PRO A 572 -25.78 -4.20 21.21
C PRO A 572 -25.57 -3.26 20.01
N GLU A 573 -26.54 -2.38 19.80
CA GLU A 573 -26.44 -1.28 18.83
C GLU A 573 -25.68 -0.11 19.46
N ILE A 574 -24.64 0.37 18.78
CA ILE A 574 -23.89 1.59 19.15
C ILE A 574 -24.21 2.68 18.12
N PRO A 575 -24.57 3.91 18.56
CA PRO A 575 -24.96 5.00 17.65
C PRO A 575 -23.88 5.34 16.62
N SER A 576 -24.30 5.63 15.38
CA SER A 576 -23.40 6.08 14.33
C SER A 576 -22.65 7.36 14.73
N GLY A 577 -21.32 7.31 14.69
CA GLY A 577 -20.45 8.41 15.09
C GLY A 577 -20.05 8.42 16.57
N ALA A 578 -20.50 7.46 17.37
CA ALA A 578 -20.02 7.30 18.76
C ALA A 578 -18.61 6.70 18.81
N SER A 579 -17.83 7.13 19.81
CA SER A 579 -16.49 6.57 20.12
C SER A 579 -16.54 5.66 21.33
N VAL A 580 -15.76 4.59 21.32
CA VAL A 580 -15.64 3.64 22.44
C VAL A 580 -14.25 3.74 23.05
N HIS A 581 -14.19 3.76 24.39
CA HIS A 581 -12.96 3.73 25.18
C HIS A 581 -12.94 2.49 26.08
N ILE A 582 -11.75 1.89 26.24
CA ILE A 582 -11.53 0.65 27.01
C ILE A 582 -10.30 0.89 27.89
N GLU A 583 -10.47 0.79 29.21
CA GLU A 583 -9.37 0.96 30.17
C GLU A 583 -8.37 -0.22 30.11
N PRO A 584 -7.09 -0.01 30.51
CA PRO A 584 -6.11 -1.08 30.66
C PRO A 584 -6.60 -2.21 31.56
N TYR A 585 -6.24 -3.44 31.22
CA TYR A 585 -6.77 -4.63 31.90
C TYR A 585 -5.77 -5.77 32.03
N THR A 586 -6.10 -6.73 32.87
CA THR A 586 -5.35 -7.99 33.02
C THR A 586 -6.26 -9.20 32.79
N GLU A 587 -5.73 -10.24 32.14
CA GLU A 587 -6.43 -11.51 31.93
C GLU A 587 -5.58 -12.69 32.40
N LEU A 588 -6.20 -13.62 33.13
CA LEU A 588 -5.57 -14.87 33.51
C LEU A 588 -5.80 -15.92 32.43
N TYR A 589 -4.73 -16.54 31.97
CA TYR A 589 -4.72 -17.64 31.02
C TYR A 589 -4.27 -18.92 31.75
N HIS A 590 -5.20 -19.86 31.94
CA HIS A 590 -4.97 -21.14 32.62
C HIS A 590 -4.63 -22.23 31.59
N THR A 591 -3.46 -22.84 31.73
CA THR A 591 -2.92 -23.84 30.79
C THR A 591 -3.14 -25.25 31.32
N SER A 592 -3.71 -26.14 30.49
CA SER A 592 -3.95 -27.54 30.80
C SER A 592 -3.92 -28.40 29.52
N ARG A 593 -2.81 -29.13 29.30
CA ARG A 593 -2.60 -30.14 28.25
C ARG A 593 -3.21 -29.78 26.88
N SER A 594 -2.46 -29.09 26.02
CA SER A 594 -2.92 -28.67 24.67
C SER A 594 -4.16 -27.74 24.64
N VAL A 595 -4.64 -27.29 25.80
CA VAL A 595 -5.73 -26.34 25.94
C VAL A 595 -5.34 -25.21 26.89
N ILE A 596 -5.66 -23.97 26.51
CA ILE A 596 -5.59 -22.79 27.38
C ILE A 596 -6.98 -22.19 27.49
N THR A 597 -7.38 -21.80 28.69
CA THR A 597 -8.69 -21.18 28.95
C THR A 597 -8.53 -19.85 29.67
N SER A 598 -9.42 -18.90 29.38
CA SER A 598 -9.47 -17.61 30.06
C SER A 598 -10.92 -17.12 30.14
N SER A 599 -11.24 -16.39 31.21
CA SER A 599 -12.54 -15.79 31.46
C SER A 599 -12.35 -14.43 32.11
N SER A 600 -12.86 -13.37 31.49
CA SER A 600 -12.65 -12.00 31.94
C SER A 600 -13.91 -11.16 31.76
N THR A 601 -14.30 -10.42 32.79
CA THR A 601 -15.41 -9.47 32.74
C THR A 601 -14.82 -8.08 32.80
N ARG A 602 -15.11 -7.22 31.82
CA ARG A 602 -14.65 -5.82 31.82
C ARG A 602 -15.74 -4.86 31.34
N GLU A 603 -15.49 -3.59 31.56
CA GLU A 603 -16.37 -2.48 31.17
C GLU A 603 -15.77 -1.70 30.00
N TYR A 604 -16.63 -1.02 29.24
CA TYR A 604 -16.28 -0.14 28.14
C TYR A 604 -17.14 1.11 28.20
N THR A 605 -16.58 2.27 27.87
CA THR A 605 -17.31 3.55 27.86
C THR A 605 -17.66 3.92 26.43
N VAL A 606 -18.93 4.18 26.15
CA VAL A 606 -19.40 4.75 24.89
C VAL A 606 -19.63 6.24 25.09
N THR A 607 -19.10 7.06 24.19
CA THR A 607 -19.36 8.50 24.12
C THR A 607 -20.13 8.79 22.84
N GLU A 608 -21.34 9.30 22.98
CA GLU A 608 -22.19 9.67 21.84
C GLU A 608 -21.76 11.02 21.23
N PRO A 609 -21.91 11.21 19.90
CA PRO A 609 -21.56 12.47 19.26
C PRO A 609 -22.49 13.61 19.71
N GLU A 610 -21.92 14.78 19.98
CA GLU A 610 -22.63 15.92 20.59
C GLU A 610 -23.93 16.28 19.87
N ARG A 611 -25.01 16.36 20.65
CA ARG A 611 -26.25 17.04 20.30
C ARG A 611 -26.58 18.03 21.41
N ASP A 612 -27.04 19.22 21.03
CA ASP A 612 -27.43 20.30 21.94
C ASP A 612 -26.36 20.72 22.98
N GLY A 613 -25.07 20.44 22.72
CA GLY A 613 -23.93 20.90 23.52
C GLY A 613 -23.60 20.09 24.78
N VAL A 614 -24.12 18.86 24.89
CA VAL A 614 -23.72 17.90 25.94
C VAL A 614 -23.50 16.52 25.32
N ALA A 615 -22.29 15.98 25.43
CA ALA A 615 -22.01 14.60 25.04
C ALA A 615 -22.54 13.62 26.10
N SER A 616 -23.39 12.67 25.70
CA SER A 616 -23.85 11.58 26.55
C SER A 616 -22.81 10.47 26.60
N THR A 617 -22.34 10.14 27.81
CA THR A 617 -21.45 9.00 28.07
C THR A 617 -22.18 7.91 28.85
N TYR A 618 -22.11 6.65 28.41
CA TYR A 618 -22.61 5.51 29.16
C TYR A 618 -21.59 4.37 29.21
N THR A 619 -21.57 3.62 30.31
CA THR A 619 -20.74 2.42 30.45
C THR A 619 -21.55 1.17 30.12
N GLY A 620 -20.95 0.27 29.36
CA GLY A 620 -21.44 -1.09 29.14
C GLY A 620 -20.48 -2.11 29.76
N ALA A 621 -20.99 -3.29 30.10
CA ALA A 621 -20.19 -4.39 30.64
C ALA A 621 -20.35 -5.65 29.77
N TYR A 622 -19.23 -6.35 29.53
CA TYR A 622 -19.22 -7.63 28.82
C TYR A 622 -18.32 -8.65 29.51
N GLN A 623 -18.70 -9.92 29.35
CA GLN A 623 -17.91 -11.07 29.80
C GLN A 623 -17.40 -11.85 28.59
N TRP A 624 -16.07 -11.97 28.47
CA TRP A 624 -15.39 -12.87 27.54
C TRP A 624 -15.13 -14.21 28.21
N ARG A 625 -15.39 -15.29 27.48
CA ARG A 625 -14.96 -16.65 27.79
C ARG A 625 -14.23 -17.19 26.56
N GLN A 626 -13.00 -17.69 26.71
CA GLN A 626 -12.21 -18.17 25.58
C GLN A 626 -11.49 -19.48 25.90
N THR A 627 -11.47 -20.37 24.89
CA THR A 627 -10.75 -21.64 24.86
C THR A 627 -9.86 -21.63 23.63
N ILE A 628 -8.58 -21.92 23.83
CA ILE A 628 -7.55 -22.03 22.79
C ILE A 628 -7.05 -23.46 22.80
N SER A 629 -7.07 -24.14 21.66
CA SER A 629 -6.62 -25.53 21.49
C SER A 629 -5.53 -25.63 20.42
N PHE A 630 -4.45 -26.32 20.74
CA PHE A 630 -3.21 -26.38 19.95
C PHE A 630 -2.50 -27.71 20.18
N ASP A 631 -1.73 -28.18 19.20
CA ASP A 631 -0.95 -29.40 19.34
C ASP A 631 0.43 -29.09 19.97
N GLU A 632 0.84 -29.90 20.94
CA GLU A 632 2.14 -29.80 21.63
C GLU A 632 2.92 -31.11 21.49
N CYS A 633 4.25 -31.07 21.53
CA CYS A 633 5.06 -32.28 21.39
C CYS A 633 4.95 -33.18 22.63
N VAL A 634 4.21 -34.28 22.51
CA VAL A 634 3.91 -35.24 23.60
C VAL A 634 5.14 -36.08 24.04
N HIS A 635 6.31 -35.85 23.45
CA HIS A 635 7.51 -36.67 23.69
C HIS A 635 8.56 -36.02 24.60
N ASP A 636 8.44 -34.72 24.93
CA ASP A 636 9.40 -34.01 25.79
C ASP A 636 8.77 -33.62 27.14
N ASP A 637 8.98 -34.46 28.16
CA ASP A 637 8.52 -34.21 29.53
C ASP A 637 9.10 -32.91 30.14
N SER A 638 10.18 -32.34 29.59
CA SER A 638 10.76 -31.08 30.09
C SER A 638 9.95 -29.84 29.73
N HIS A 639 9.01 -29.95 28.78
CA HIS A 639 8.11 -28.84 28.41
C HIS A 639 7.03 -28.54 29.45
N HIS A 640 6.81 -29.41 30.44
CA HIS A 640 5.86 -29.21 31.55
C HIS A 640 6.19 -28.02 32.50
N ALA A 641 7.24 -27.25 32.21
CA ALA A 641 7.64 -26.06 32.97
C ALA A 641 6.89 -24.75 32.62
N ALA A 642 5.94 -24.77 31.68
CA ALA A 642 5.05 -23.62 31.47
C ALA A 642 4.13 -23.43 32.70
N SER A 643 4.16 -22.25 33.32
CA SER A 643 3.33 -21.94 34.49
C SER A 643 1.85 -22.22 34.21
N ALA A 644 1.21 -23.06 35.05
CA ALA A 644 -0.18 -23.50 34.87
C ALA A 644 -1.21 -22.35 34.86
N THR A 645 -0.80 -21.15 35.27
CA THR A 645 -1.53 -19.90 35.00
C THR A 645 -0.51 -18.80 34.67
N GLN A 646 -0.79 -18.02 33.63
CA GLN A 646 -0.03 -16.84 33.23
C GLN A 646 -0.95 -15.62 33.22
N GLN A 647 -0.45 -14.43 33.55
CA GLN A 647 -1.21 -13.18 33.48
C GLN A 647 -0.77 -12.37 32.25
N LEU A 648 -1.74 -12.09 31.37
CA LEU A 648 -1.60 -11.11 30.30
C LEU A 648 -1.95 -9.72 30.88
N SER A 649 -1.07 -8.74 30.73
CA SER A 649 -1.39 -7.31 30.91
C SER A 649 -1.62 -6.71 29.52
N VAL A 650 -2.68 -5.92 29.36
CA VAL A 650 -3.01 -5.24 28.10
C VAL A 650 -3.23 -3.76 28.37
N ASP A 651 -2.41 -2.95 27.73
CA ASP A 651 -2.28 -1.51 27.95
C ASP A 651 -2.45 -0.74 26.64
N SER A 652 -2.84 0.54 26.72
CA SER A 652 -3.01 1.44 25.56
C SER A 652 -3.94 0.86 24.48
N VAL A 653 -5.16 0.48 24.86
CA VAL A 653 -6.17 -0.07 23.94
C VAL A 653 -6.82 1.08 23.15
N PHE A 654 -6.67 1.05 21.83
CA PHE A 654 -7.32 1.98 20.90
C PHE A 654 -8.25 1.22 19.95
N VAL A 655 -9.47 1.73 19.78
CA VAL A 655 -10.47 1.20 18.85
C VAL A 655 -11.03 2.33 18.00
N LEU A 656 -11.11 2.16 16.68
CA LEU A 656 -11.60 3.17 15.76
C LEU A 656 -12.26 2.55 14.53
N TYR A 657 -13.42 3.07 14.14
CA TYR A 657 -14.08 2.71 12.89
C TYR A 657 -14.15 3.96 12.01
N ASN A 658 -13.55 3.88 10.82
CA ASN A 658 -13.67 4.91 9.80
C ASN A 658 -14.72 4.42 8.79
N ARG A 659 -15.85 5.15 8.71
CA ARG A 659 -16.96 4.87 7.80
C ARG A 659 -16.57 4.98 6.34
N ASP A 660 -15.75 5.96 6.00
CA ASP A 660 -15.44 6.34 4.62
C ASP A 660 -14.36 5.42 4.01
N GLU A 661 -13.41 4.95 4.84
CA GLU A 661 -12.52 3.81 4.54
C GLU A 661 -13.21 2.43 4.74
N GLN A 662 -14.44 2.38 5.28
CA GLN A 662 -15.15 1.17 5.76
C GLN A 662 -14.27 0.19 6.56
N ILE A 663 -13.42 0.73 7.44
CA ILE A 663 -12.37 -0.04 8.11
C ILE A 663 -12.45 0.09 9.63
N LEU A 664 -12.36 -1.06 10.29
CA LEU A 664 -12.31 -1.19 11.75
C LEU A 664 -10.86 -1.43 12.16
N ARG A 665 -10.37 -0.65 13.13
CA ARG A 665 -8.97 -0.62 13.56
C ARG A 665 -8.89 -0.88 15.07
N TYR A 666 -8.00 -1.78 15.45
CA TYR A 666 -7.66 -2.09 16.84
C TYR A 666 -6.15 -1.96 17.04
N ALA A 667 -5.72 -1.39 18.15
CA ALA A 667 -4.33 -1.42 18.60
C ALA A 667 -4.27 -1.64 20.11
N MET A 668 -3.28 -2.41 20.59
CA MET A 668 -3.00 -2.58 22.01
C MET A 668 -1.58 -3.08 22.26
N SER A 669 -1.02 -2.76 23.44
CA SER A 669 0.28 -3.26 23.93
C SER A 669 0.05 -4.43 24.89
N ASN A 670 0.88 -5.47 24.82
CA ASN A 670 0.65 -6.74 25.52
C ASN A 670 1.93 -7.24 26.21
N SER A 671 1.85 -7.65 27.47
CA SER A 671 2.93 -8.34 28.18
C SER A 671 2.42 -9.57 28.94
N ILE A 672 3.17 -10.68 28.92
CA ILE A 672 2.82 -11.94 29.59
C ILE A 672 3.76 -12.18 30.77
N GLY A 673 3.26 -12.69 31.89
CA GLY A 673 4.08 -12.86 33.10
C GLY A 673 3.39 -13.49 34.31
N PRO A 674 3.98 -13.31 35.51
CA PRO A 674 3.42 -13.81 36.76
C PRO A 674 2.13 -13.09 37.14
N ILE A 675 1.32 -13.73 37.99
CA ILE A 675 0.14 -13.10 38.58
C ILE A 675 0.60 -11.93 39.47
N SER A 676 0.02 -10.74 39.25
CA SER A 676 0.39 -9.50 39.92
C SER A 676 -0.83 -8.88 40.62
N ASP A 677 -0.70 -8.63 41.93
CA ASP A 677 -1.81 -8.38 42.85
C ASP A 677 -2.32 -6.92 42.84
N GLY A 678 -2.46 -6.34 41.65
CA GLY A 678 -3.07 -5.02 41.42
C GLY A 678 -2.33 -3.78 41.94
N SER A 679 -1.23 -3.93 42.70
CA SER A 679 -0.44 -2.79 43.17
C SER A 679 0.30 -2.13 42.00
N ALA A 680 0.00 -0.86 41.76
CA ALA A 680 0.81 -0.03 40.87
C ALA A 680 2.23 0.22 41.42
N ASP A 681 3.06 0.80 40.54
CA ASP A 681 4.23 1.62 40.80
C ASP A 681 5.68 1.06 40.87
N ILE A 682 6.54 1.86 40.23
CA ILE A 682 7.99 2.10 40.47
C ILE A 682 9.02 0.99 40.14
N ASN A 683 8.73 -0.32 40.18
CA ASN A 683 9.78 -1.36 40.00
C ASN A 683 9.61 -2.36 38.84
N ARG A 684 8.64 -2.19 37.93
CA ARG A 684 8.49 -3.06 36.74
C ARG A 684 9.36 -2.55 35.59
N ASN A 685 10.29 -3.39 35.12
CA ASN A 685 11.33 -3.03 34.15
C ASN A 685 10.76 -2.38 32.85
N PRO A 686 11.40 -1.35 32.26
CA PRO A 686 10.83 -0.59 31.14
C PRO A 686 10.59 -1.42 29.87
N CYS A 687 11.35 -2.51 29.67
CA CYS A 687 11.10 -3.46 28.58
C CYS A 687 9.71 -4.14 28.67
N TYR A 688 9.19 -4.34 29.88
CA TYR A 688 7.90 -5.02 30.10
C TYR A 688 6.70 -4.07 30.11
N THR A 689 6.93 -2.76 30.22
CA THR A 689 5.89 -1.72 30.22
C THR A 689 5.85 -0.91 28.92
N GLY A 690 6.76 -1.17 27.98
CA GLY A 690 6.85 -0.43 26.71
C GLY A 690 7.27 1.03 26.88
N THR A 691 7.97 1.35 27.98
CA THR A 691 8.44 2.71 28.34
C THR A 691 9.96 2.90 28.14
N HIS A 692 10.59 1.97 27.41
CA HIS A 692 12.00 2.05 27.01
C HIS A 692 12.21 2.92 25.77
N ASN A 693 13.42 3.47 25.61
CA ASN A 693 13.82 4.33 24.48
C ASN A 693 14.68 3.62 23.42
N CYS A 694 14.74 2.28 23.43
CA CYS A 694 15.41 1.49 22.39
C CYS A 694 14.78 1.70 20.99
N ASP A 695 15.55 1.48 19.92
CA ASP A 695 15.06 1.52 18.53
C ASP A 695 13.88 0.56 18.31
N THR A 696 12.99 0.87 17.36
CA THR A 696 12.00 -0.06 16.80
C THR A 696 12.58 -1.41 16.35
N ASN A 697 13.82 -1.41 15.86
CA ASN A 697 14.55 -2.58 15.38
C ASN A 697 15.49 -3.16 16.44
N ALA A 698 15.38 -2.73 17.70
CA ALA A 698 16.17 -3.24 18.83
C ALA A 698 15.36 -4.14 19.77
N ILE A 699 16.06 -5.09 20.39
CA ILE A 699 15.60 -5.94 21.48
C ILE A 699 15.92 -5.21 22.80
N CYS A 700 14.89 -4.87 23.57
CA CYS A 700 15.04 -4.39 24.93
C CYS A 700 15.30 -5.60 25.85
N ARG A 701 16.53 -5.77 26.33
CA ARG A 701 16.89 -6.82 27.30
C ARG A 701 16.74 -6.30 28.73
N PRO A 702 15.91 -6.93 29.58
CA PRO A 702 15.74 -6.55 30.97
C PRO A 702 16.94 -6.98 31.81
N GLY A 703 17.61 -6.02 32.43
CA GLY A 703 18.65 -6.23 33.44
C GLY A 703 18.08 -6.35 34.85
N THR A 704 18.94 -6.21 35.87
CA THR A 704 18.52 -6.29 37.28
C THR A 704 17.75 -5.05 37.73
N GLY A 705 16.52 -5.26 38.22
CA GLY A 705 15.62 -4.20 38.64
C GLY A 705 15.12 -3.36 37.46
N ASN A 706 15.22 -2.04 37.57
CA ASN A 706 14.77 -1.10 36.53
C ASN A 706 15.77 -0.87 35.39
N ARG A 707 16.95 -1.51 35.41
CA ARG A 707 17.95 -1.39 34.34
C ARG A 707 17.56 -2.22 33.13
N PHE A 708 17.73 -1.66 31.94
CA PHE A 708 17.63 -2.39 30.67
C PHE A 708 18.84 -2.05 29.80
N PHE A 709 19.06 -2.85 28.76
CA PHE A 709 19.99 -2.53 27.67
C PHE A 709 19.32 -2.86 26.34
N CYS A 710 19.63 -2.06 25.33
CA CYS A 710 19.12 -2.23 23.98
C CYS A 710 20.18 -2.94 23.12
N GLU A 711 19.75 -3.87 22.27
CA GLU A 711 20.63 -4.61 21.36
C GLU A 711 19.95 -4.67 20.00
N CYS A 712 20.64 -4.35 18.90
CA CYS A 712 20.00 -4.39 17.58
C CYS A 712 19.58 -5.83 17.23
N SER A 713 18.43 -5.98 16.58
CA SER A 713 17.93 -7.28 16.14
C SER A 713 18.81 -7.87 15.04
N VAL A 714 18.70 -9.18 14.79
CA VAL A 714 19.42 -9.84 13.69
C VAL A 714 19.11 -9.14 12.36
N GLY A 715 20.12 -8.91 11.53
CA GLY A 715 20.03 -8.09 10.32
C GLY A 715 20.23 -6.58 10.54
N PHE A 716 20.38 -6.12 11.78
CA PHE A 716 20.68 -4.73 12.11
C PHE A 716 21.94 -4.60 12.99
N ARG A 717 22.58 -3.44 12.94
CA ARG A 717 23.75 -3.07 13.75
C ARG A 717 23.61 -1.65 14.30
N GLY A 718 24.30 -1.34 15.38
CA GLY A 718 24.22 -0.03 16.04
C GLY A 718 24.41 -0.13 17.56
N ASP A 719 23.97 0.90 18.28
CA ASP A 719 24.10 1.01 19.75
C ASP A 719 22.85 0.50 20.50
N GLY A 720 21.81 0.08 19.78
CA GLY A 720 20.52 -0.36 20.33
C GLY A 720 19.50 0.76 20.53
N ASN A 721 19.91 2.03 20.57
CA ASN A 721 19.01 3.20 20.55
C ASN A 721 18.76 3.67 19.11
N VAL A 722 19.75 3.49 18.24
CA VAL A 722 19.68 3.67 16.79
C VAL A 722 20.26 2.41 16.13
N CYS A 723 19.42 1.70 15.38
CA CYS A 723 19.78 0.47 14.67
C CYS A 723 19.64 0.66 13.17
N TYR A 724 20.76 0.56 12.46
CA TYR A 724 20.84 0.65 11.01
C TYR A 724 20.95 -0.72 10.35
N ASP A 725 20.36 -0.81 9.17
CA ASP A 725 20.27 -2.01 8.34
C ASP A 725 21.66 -2.55 7.97
N ILE A 726 21.82 -3.88 7.98
CA ILE A 726 22.99 -4.54 7.41
C ILE A 726 22.62 -4.94 5.98
N ASP A 727 23.12 -4.18 5.00
CA ASP A 727 23.00 -4.56 3.60
C ASP A 727 23.91 -5.76 3.30
N GLU A 728 23.38 -6.98 3.49
CA GLU A 728 24.17 -8.19 3.33
C GLU A 728 24.56 -8.41 1.85
N CYS A 729 23.79 -7.88 0.90
CA CYS A 729 24.13 -7.90 -0.52
C CYS A 729 25.38 -7.06 -0.83
N SER A 730 25.57 -5.93 -0.13
CA SER A 730 26.77 -5.11 -0.23
C SER A 730 27.96 -5.68 0.55
N GLU A 731 27.75 -6.32 1.71
CA GLU A 731 28.86 -6.86 2.54
C GLU A 731 29.33 -8.26 2.10
N GLN A 732 28.47 -9.10 1.51
CA GLN A 732 28.84 -10.34 0.84
C GLN A 732 28.15 -10.48 -0.53
N PRO A 733 28.78 -9.97 -1.62
CA PRO A 733 28.29 -10.13 -3.00
C PRO A 733 28.11 -11.57 -3.51
N ALA A 734 28.54 -12.57 -2.73
CA ALA A 734 28.44 -14.00 -3.03
C ALA A 734 27.48 -14.77 -2.07
N LEU A 735 26.59 -14.07 -1.35
CA LEU A 735 25.53 -14.70 -0.54
C LEU A 735 24.47 -15.40 -1.39
N CYS A 736 24.15 -14.84 -2.56
CA CYS A 736 23.27 -15.49 -3.54
C CYS A 736 24.08 -16.36 -4.49
N GLY A 737 23.52 -17.52 -4.87
CA GLY A 737 24.14 -18.44 -5.80
C GLY A 737 24.36 -17.85 -7.20
N SER A 738 25.20 -18.50 -8.02
CA SER A 738 25.39 -18.09 -9.42
C SER A 738 24.06 -18.06 -10.17
N ASN A 739 23.85 -17.02 -10.99
CA ASN A 739 22.60 -16.74 -11.70
C ASN A 739 21.44 -16.26 -10.80
N ALA A 740 21.77 -15.61 -9.67
CA ALA A 740 20.82 -14.90 -8.81
C ALA A 740 21.25 -13.44 -8.57
N VAL A 741 20.25 -12.56 -8.44
CA VAL A 741 20.37 -11.17 -7.99
C VAL A 741 20.07 -11.09 -6.50
N CYS A 742 20.91 -10.40 -5.74
CA CYS A 742 20.68 -10.13 -4.32
C CYS A 742 19.90 -8.81 -4.16
N ASN A 743 18.78 -8.86 -3.44
CA ASN A 743 17.95 -7.71 -3.09
C ASN A 743 17.92 -7.53 -1.57
N ASN A 744 18.54 -6.47 -1.05
CA ASN A 744 18.50 -6.14 0.38
C ASN A 744 17.08 -5.71 0.82
N GLN A 745 16.70 -6.02 2.05
CA GLN A 745 15.47 -5.56 2.71
C GLN A 745 15.76 -5.29 4.20
N PRO A 746 14.98 -4.44 4.89
CA PRO A 746 15.23 -4.11 6.30
C PRO A 746 15.32 -5.34 7.21
N GLY A 747 16.54 -5.67 7.64
CA GLY A 747 16.88 -6.81 8.49
C GLY A 747 17.02 -8.17 7.79
N THR A 748 16.97 -8.24 6.44
CA THR A 748 17.19 -9.49 5.68
C THR A 748 17.27 -9.28 4.16
N TYR A 749 18.24 -9.90 3.50
CA TYR A 749 18.29 -10.04 2.03
C TYR A 749 17.31 -11.10 1.47
N ARG A 750 16.97 -10.99 0.17
CA ARG A 750 16.45 -12.10 -0.64
C ARG A 750 17.22 -12.27 -1.95
N CYS A 751 17.33 -13.51 -2.42
CA CYS A 751 17.86 -13.82 -3.75
C CYS A 751 16.71 -14.00 -4.75
N GLU A 752 16.88 -13.53 -5.98
CA GLU A 752 15.95 -13.76 -7.11
C GLU A 752 16.75 -14.31 -8.30
N CYS A 753 16.36 -15.45 -8.87
CA CYS A 753 17.04 -15.99 -10.06
C CYS A 753 16.87 -15.05 -11.27
N VAL A 754 17.91 -14.91 -12.10
CA VAL A 754 17.80 -14.17 -13.37
C VAL A 754 16.91 -14.91 -14.37
N GLU A 755 16.38 -14.19 -15.37
CA GLU A 755 15.46 -14.76 -16.35
C GLU A 755 16.04 -16.00 -17.05
N GLY A 756 15.22 -17.04 -17.21
CA GLY A 756 15.63 -18.35 -17.71
C GLY A 756 16.15 -19.33 -16.65
N TYR A 757 16.28 -18.90 -15.39
CA TYR A 757 16.69 -19.75 -14.27
C TYR A 757 15.59 -19.84 -13.19
N GLN A 758 15.52 -20.99 -12.49
CA GLN A 758 14.65 -21.20 -11.33
C GLN A 758 15.44 -21.80 -10.17
N PHE A 759 14.97 -21.66 -8.93
CA PHE A 759 15.56 -22.35 -7.79
C PHE A 759 15.42 -23.87 -7.94
N ALA A 760 16.51 -24.59 -7.66
CA ALA A 760 16.50 -26.04 -7.49
C ALA A 760 15.79 -26.44 -6.18
N ALA A 761 15.63 -27.74 -5.96
CA ALA A 761 14.99 -28.29 -4.76
C ALA A 761 15.76 -28.04 -3.44
N ASP A 762 16.89 -27.33 -3.48
CA ASP A 762 17.63 -26.82 -2.33
C ASP A 762 17.20 -25.40 -1.89
N GLY A 763 16.42 -24.69 -2.71
CA GLY A 763 16.00 -23.32 -2.45
C GLY A 763 17.10 -22.25 -2.53
N GLN A 764 18.30 -22.59 -3.04
CA GLN A 764 19.46 -21.69 -3.06
C GLN A 764 20.20 -21.68 -4.41
N THR A 765 20.18 -22.76 -5.18
CA THR A 765 20.87 -22.87 -6.47
C THR A 765 19.94 -22.52 -7.62
N CYS A 766 20.24 -21.47 -8.40
CA CYS A 766 19.51 -21.14 -9.62
C CYS A 766 19.98 -22.02 -10.80
N VAL A 767 19.11 -22.89 -11.29
CA VAL A 767 19.34 -23.81 -12.42
C VAL A 767 18.60 -23.34 -13.67
N ALA A 768 19.25 -23.46 -14.83
CA ALA A 768 18.68 -23.05 -16.12
C ALA A 768 17.48 -23.95 -16.50
N VAL A 769 16.44 -23.34 -17.07
CA VAL A 769 15.22 -24.03 -17.48
C VAL A 769 15.09 -24.00 -19.00
N GLU A 770 15.46 -25.09 -19.67
CA GLU A 770 15.08 -25.29 -21.08
C GLU A 770 13.60 -25.68 -21.17
N TYR A 771 12.72 -24.68 -21.30
CA TYR A 771 11.32 -24.89 -21.67
C TYR A 771 11.04 -24.28 -23.04
N VAL A 772 10.69 -25.11 -24.02
CA VAL A 772 10.39 -24.67 -25.39
C VAL A 772 9.00 -24.03 -25.40
N VAL A 773 8.94 -22.70 -25.38
CA VAL A 773 7.69 -21.93 -25.24
C VAL A 773 6.86 -21.99 -26.52
N ASN A 774 5.69 -22.62 -26.45
CA ASN A 774 4.70 -22.47 -27.49
C ASN A 774 3.94 -21.13 -27.30
N HIS A 775 4.38 -20.09 -28.00
CA HIS A 775 3.74 -18.76 -27.95
C HIS A 775 2.27 -18.80 -28.40
N CYS A 776 1.90 -19.69 -29.33
CA CYS A 776 0.50 -19.88 -29.76
C CYS A 776 -0.40 -20.52 -28.68
N GLN A 777 0.16 -21.25 -27.71
CA GLN A 777 -0.60 -21.82 -26.58
C GLN A 777 -0.61 -20.94 -25.33
N THR A 778 0.42 -20.09 -25.17
CA THR A 778 0.54 -19.18 -24.02
C THR A 778 -0.09 -17.80 -24.25
N GLY A 779 -0.55 -17.50 -25.48
CA GLY A 779 -1.12 -16.21 -25.84
C GLY A 779 -0.09 -15.08 -25.96
N THR A 780 1.21 -15.39 -25.95
CA THR A 780 2.31 -14.42 -25.98
C THR A 780 2.80 -14.12 -27.40
N HIS A 781 1.91 -14.19 -28.38
CA HIS A 781 2.23 -14.08 -29.80
C HIS A 781 1.87 -12.70 -30.39
N SER A 782 2.75 -12.16 -31.22
CA SER A 782 2.59 -10.86 -31.91
C SER A 782 1.70 -10.90 -33.16
N CYS A 783 0.77 -11.86 -33.25
CA CYS A 783 -0.22 -11.95 -34.34
C CYS A 783 -1.39 -10.99 -34.10
N ASP A 784 -2.13 -10.65 -35.17
CA ASP A 784 -3.37 -9.88 -35.05
C ASP A 784 -4.43 -10.64 -34.22
N ILE A 785 -5.50 -9.95 -33.82
CA ILE A 785 -6.59 -10.48 -33.00
C ILE A 785 -7.14 -11.81 -33.56
N PRO A 786 -7.59 -12.75 -32.71
CA PRO A 786 -8.05 -14.08 -33.15
C PRO A 786 -9.24 -14.11 -34.13
N GLN A 787 -9.88 -12.95 -34.37
CA GLN A 787 -10.93 -12.77 -35.37
C GLN A 787 -10.41 -12.42 -36.76
N ARG A 788 -9.11 -12.09 -36.91
CA ARG A 788 -8.45 -11.68 -38.17
C ARG A 788 -7.21 -12.50 -38.52
N ALA A 789 -6.50 -13.06 -37.54
CA ALA A 789 -5.32 -13.88 -37.76
C ALA A 789 -5.29 -15.17 -36.92
N GLN A 790 -4.49 -16.14 -37.38
CA GLN A 790 -4.17 -17.38 -36.70
C GLN A 790 -2.66 -17.48 -36.44
N CYS A 791 -2.30 -17.93 -35.23
CA CYS A 791 -0.93 -18.28 -34.85
C CYS A 791 -0.65 -19.75 -35.21
N VAL A 792 0.48 -20.02 -35.87
CA VAL A 792 0.96 -21.37 -36.22
C VAL A 792 2.35 -21.58 -35.63
N TYR A 793 2.49 -22.56 -34.74
CA TYR A 793 3.75 -22.89 -34.09
C TYR A 793 4.68 -23.69 -35.02
N THR A 794 5.95 -23.30 -35.12
CA THR A 794 6.92 -23.89 -36.06
C THR A 794 8.09 -24.63 -35.37
N GLY A 795 8.07 -24.73 -34.03
CA GLY A 795 9.12 -25.42 -33.26
C GLY A 795 10.19 -24.47 -32.70
N GLY A 796 10.89 -24.89 -31.64
CA GLY A 796 12.01 -24.13 -31.07
C GLY A 796 11.65 -22.72 -30.59
N SER A 797 10.46 -22.56 -30.00
CA SER A 797 9.85 -21.27 -29.65
C SER A 797 9.54 -20.33 -30.84
N ALA A 798 9.75 -20.74 -32.09
CA ALA A 798 9.32 -19.98 -33.25
C ALA A 798 7.83 -20.20 -33.58
N TYR A 799 7.20 -19.15 -34.10
CA TYR A 799 5.83 -19.15 -34.61
C TYR A 799 5.71 -18.23 -35.83
N ILE A 800 4.72 -18.49 -36.67
CA ILE A 800 4.32 -17.63 -37.80
C ILE A 800 2.85 -17.23 -37.64
N CYS A 801 2.51 -16.04 -38.10
CA CYS A 801 1.14 -15.53 -38.10
C CYS A 801 0.58 -15.57 -39.53
N THR A 802 -0.71 -15.87 -39.68
CA THR A 802 -1.38 -15.92 -40.98
C THR A 802 -2.76 -15.29 -40.89
N CYS A 803 -3.10 -14.35 -41.78
CA CYS A 803 -4.45 -13.79 -41.83
C CYS A 803 -5.50 -14.85 -42.18
N LEU A 804 -6.70 -14.70 -41.63
CA LEU A 804 -7.85 -15.57 -41.91
C LEU A 804 -8.45 -15.25 -43.30
N PRO A 805 -9.18 -16.20 -43.92
CA PRO A 805 -9.90 -15.94 -45.17
C PRO A 805 -10.84 -14.73 -45.03
N GLY A 806 -10.83 -13.83 -46.02
CA GLY A 806 -11.51 -12.54 -45.96
C GLY A 806 -10.60 -11.37 -45.52
N PHE A 807 -9.41 -11.65 -44.97
CA PHE A 807 -8.42 -10.64 -44.59
C PHE A 807 -7.12 -10.78 -45.38
N SER A 808 -6.39 -9.67 -45.52
CA SER A 808 -5.07 -9.60 -46.20
C SER A 808 -4.06 -8.83 -45.35
N GLY A 809 -2.79 -9.23 -45.40
CA GLY A 809 -1.74 -8.64 -44.56
C GLY A 809 -0.60 -9.61 -44.27
N ASP A 810 0.21 -9.31 -43.25
CA ASP A 810 1.39 -10.09 -42.84
C ASP A 810 1.11 -11.09 -41.70
N GLY A 811 -0.15 -11.16 -41.22
CA GLY A 811 -0.55 -11.96 -40.06
C GLY A 811 -0.47 -11.22 -38.72
N ARG A 812 0.18 -10.06 -38.67
CA ARG A 812 0.29 -9.18 -37.48
C ARG A 812 -0.61 -7.96 -37.61
N ALA A 813 -0.72 -7.41 -38.81
CA ALA A 813 -1.78 -6.52 -39.25
C ALA A 813 -2.53 -7.17 -40.41
N CYS A 814 -3.81 -7.48 -40.19
CA CYS A 814 -4.71 -8.10 -41.16
C CYS A 814 -5.89 -7.16 -41.43
N GLU A 815 -5.89 -6.56 -42.62
CA GLU A 815 -6.94 -5.66 -43.09
C GLU A 815 -8.02 -6.42 -43.86
N ASP A 816 -9.24 -5.90 -43.76
CA ASP A 816 -10.45 -6.50 -44.35
C ASP A 816 -10.44 -6.34 -45.88
N ILE A 817 -10.72 -7.42 -46.62
CA ILE A 817 -10.72 -7.37 -48.09
C ILE A 817 -12.07 -6.84 -48.56
N ASP A 818 -12.12 -5.57 -48.98
CA ASP A 818 -13.34 -4.97 -49.55
C ASP A 818 -13.72 -5.63 -50.89
N GLU A 819 -14.60 -6.63 -50.80
CA GLU A 819 -15.13 -7.39 -51.92
C GLU A 819 -16.19 -6.61 -52.72
N CYS A 820 -16.69 -5.49 -52.18
CA CYS A 820 -17.59 -4.59 -52.91
C CYS A 820 -16.84 -3.82 -54.00
N GLN A 821 -15.58 -3.43 -53.76
CA GLN A 821 -14.72 -2.83 -54.79
C GLN A 821 -14.47 -3.77 -55.99
N GLN A 822 -14.57 -5.09 -55.77
CA GLN A 822 -14.44 -6.11 -56.82
C GLN A 822 -15.75 -6.36 -57.59
N GLY A 823 -16.85 -5.69 -57.25
CA GLY A 823 -18.12 -5.72 -58.00
C GLY A 823 -18.85 -7.07 -57.96
N ARG A 824 -18.77 -7.81 -56.84
CA ARG A 824 -19.24 -9.20 -56.74
C ARG A 824 -20.76 -9.38 -56.54
N CYS A 825 -21.51 -8.29 -56.27
CA CYS A 825 -22.97 -8.30 -56.13
C CYS A 825 -23.70 -8.09 -57.47
N HIS A 826 -25.03 -8.27 -57.49
CA HIS A 826 -25.85 -7.93 -58.65
C HIS A 826 -25.80 -6.42 -58.98
N PRO A 827 -25.86 -5.99 -60.26
CA PRO A 827 -25.91 -4.56 -60.61
C PRO A 827 -27.08 -3.81 -59.97
N ASP A 828 -28.20 -4.50 -59.75
CA ASP A 828 -29.39 -3.98 -59.05
C ASP A 828 -29.40 -4.27 -57.53
N ALA A 829 -28.22 -4.48 -56.93
CA ALA A 829 -28.02 -4.57 -55.49
C ALA A 829 -27.09 -3.46 -54.98
N PHE A 830 -27.22 -3.14 -53.69
CA PHE A 830 -26.16 -2.52 -52.91
C PHE A 830 -25.27 -3.62 -52.32
N CYS A 831 -23.98 -3.32 -52.18
CA CYS A 831 -23.02 -4.16 -51.49
C CYS A 831 -22.64 -3.47 -50.17
N TYR A 832 -22.64 -4.23 -49.07
CA TYR A 832 -22.12 -3.80 -47.79
C TYR A 832 -20.98 -4.72 -47.40
N ASN A 833 -19.79 -4.14 -47.28
CA ASN A 833 -18.60 -4.82 -46.79
C ASN A 833 -18.72 -5.05 -45.27
N THR A 834 -18.20 -6.16 -44.77
CA THR A 834 -18.28 -6.57 -43.36
C THR A 834 -16.99 -7.29 -42.94
N PRO A 835 -16.54 -7.22 -41.67
CA PRO A 835 -15.26 -7.85 -41.29
C PRO A 835 -15.20 -9.35 -41.63
N GLY A 836 -14.38 -9.70 -42.63
CA GLY A 836 -14.15 -11.04 -43.17
C GLY A 836 -15.11 -11.50 -44.27
N SER A 837 -16.03 -10.65 -44.77
CA SER A 837 -16.98 -11.03 -45.84
C SER A 837 -17.76 -9.84 -46.43
N PHE A 838 -18.66 -10.11 -47.38
CA PHE A 838 -19.58 -9.08 -47.92
C PHE A 838 -21.02 -9.58 -48.00
N SER A 839 -21.95 -8.64 -47.90
CA SER A 839 -23.38 -8.90 -48.07
C SER A 839 -23.97 -8.06 -49.19
N CYS A 840 -24.85 -8.66 -49.99
CA CYS A 840 -25.56 -8.00 -51.08
C CYS A 840 -27.03 -7.83 -50.72
N GLN A 841 -27.61 -6.67 -50.98
CA GLN A 841 -29.04 -6.39 -50.77
C GLN A 841 -29.65 -5.76 -52.02
N CYS A 842 -30.75 -6.32 -52.53
CA CYS A 842 -31.43 -5.76 -53.69
C CYS A 842 -31.90 -4.32 -53.46
N LYS A 843 -31.78 -3.47 -54.49
CA LYS A 843 -32.24 -2.07 -54.46
C LYS A 843 -33.77 -2.00 -54.32
N ALA A 844 -34.26 -0.86 -53.81
CA ALA A 844 -35.70 -0.64 -53.63
C ALA A 844 -36.50 -0.93 -54.93
N GLY A 845 -37.60 -1.67 -54.82
CA GLY A 845 -38.37 -2.17 -55.96
C GLY A 845 -37.85 -3.50 -56.55
N TYR A 846 -36.79 -4.09 -56.00
CA TYR A 846 -36.28 -5.41 -56.38
C TYR A 846 -36.24 -6.35 -55.16
N ARG A 847 -36.45 -7.65 -55.41
CA ARG A 847 -36.43 -8.75 -54.43
C ARG A 847 -35.48 -9.85 -54.90
N GLY A 848 -34.84 -10.55 -53.96
CA GLY A 848 -33.88 -11.61 -54.25
C GLY A 848 -32.83 -11.77 -53.16
N ASP A 849 -31.74 -12.48 -53.48
CA ASP A 849 -30.64 -12.81 -52.57
C ASP A 849 -29.46 -11.80 -52.64
N GLY A 850 -29.64 -10.67 -53.34
CA GLY A 850 -28.61 -9.65 -53.57
C GLY A 850 -27.57 -10.01 -54.64
N PHE A 851 -27.36 -11.30 -54.92
CA PHE A 851 -26.58 -11.79 -56.07
C PHE A 851 -27.45 -11.93 -57.33
N ARG A 852 -28.77 -12.01 -57.16
CA ARG A 852 -29.81 -12.06 -58.19
C ARG A 852 -31.00 -11.24 -57.71
N CYS A 853 -31.33 -10.16 -58.42
CA CYS A 853 -32.42 -9.27 -58.03
C CYS A 853 -33.44 -9.14 -59.16
N VAL A 854 -34.73 -9.31 -58.85
CA VAL A 854 -35.85 -9.20 -59.80
C VAL A 854 -36.90 -8.21 -59.29
N LEU A 855 -37.58 -7.50 -60.20
CA LEU A 855 -38.56 -6.48 -59.82
C LEU A 855 -39.72 -7.04 -58.96
N GLY A 856 -40.17 -6.22 -58.00
CA GLY A 856 -41.27 -6.50 -57.09
C GLY A 856 -42.03 -5.23 -56.71
N GLU A 857 -43.36 -5.28 -56.79
CA GLU A 857 -44.26 -4.17 -56.47
C GLU A 857 -44.29 -3.89 -54.95
N MET A 858 -44.49 -2.62 -54.56
CA MET A 858 -44.45 -2.23 -53.14
C MET A 858 -45.81 -2.48 -52.45
N GLU A 859 -45.78 -3.09 -51.26
CA GLU A 859 -46.97 -3.23 -50.42
C GLU A 859 -47.37 -1.91 -49.76
N LYS A 860 -48.64 -1.52 -49.90
CA LYS A 860 -49.22 -0.33 -49.23
C LYS A 860 -49.44 -0.60 -47.74
N THR A 861 -49.06 0.36 -46.90
CA THR A 861 -49.24 0.32 -45.43
C THR A 861 -50.72 0.28 -45.01
N LYS A 862 -50.99 -0.04 -43.74
CA LYS A 862 -52.36 -0.13 -43.19
C LYS A 862 -53.14 1.19 -43.33
N CYS A 863 -52.59 2.31 -42.86
CA CYS A 863 -53.26 3.61 -42.95
C CYS A 863 -53.47 4.05 -44.40
N GLN A 864 -52.47 3.88 -45.29
CA GLN A 864 -52.63 4.19 -46.71
C GLN A 864 -53.77 3.38 -47.35
N ARG A 865 -53.86 2.08 -47.04
CA ARG A 865 -54.89 1.16 -47.55
C ARG A 865 -56.28 1.54 -47.05
N GLU A 866 -56.43 1.86 -45.77
CA GLU A 866 -57.71 2.30 -45.19
C GLU A 866 -58.12 3.69 -45.69
N ARG A 867 -57.17 4.62 -45.87
CA ARG A 867 -57.39 5.93 -46.48
C ARG A 867 -57.82 5.83 -47.94
N GLU A 868 -57.22 4.93 -48.72
CA GLU A 868 -57.57 4.68 -50.12
C GLU A 868 -58.97 4.07 -50.26
N VAL A 869 -59.34 3.13 -49.36
CA VAL A 869 -60.70 2.58 -49.25
C VAL A 869 -61.72 3.64 -48.83
N ALA A 870 -61.39 4.50 -47.85
CA ALA A 870 -62.27 5.58 -47.39
C ALA A 870 -62.45 6.70 -48.43
N LEU A 871 -61.45 6.94 -49.28
CA LEU A 871 -61.50 7.89 -50.40
C LEU A 871 -62.06 7.27 -51.71
N GLY A 872 -62.32 5.97 -51.74
CA GLY A 872 -63.00 5.28 -52.85
C GLY A 872 -62.17 5.10 -54.13
N SER A 873 -60.84 5.22 -54.06
CA SER A 873 -59.98 5.26 -55.26
C SER A 873 -59.48 3.88 -55.68
N GLY A 874 -60.39 2.97 -56.05
CA GLY A 874 -60.03 1.59 -56.44
C GLY A 874 -61.07 0.87 -57.30
N GLY A 875 -60.88 0.87 -58.61
CA GLY A 875 -61.67 0.07 -59.57
C GLY A 875 -62.81 0.83 -60.27
N THR A 876 -63.17 0.38 -61.48
CA THR A 876 -64.14 1.07 -62.34
C THR A 876 -65.57 0.57 -62.16
N PHE A 877 -66.53 1.45 -62.44
CA PHE A 877 -67.98 1.18 -62.55
C PHE A 877 -68.67 0.59 -61.30
N PHE A 878 -68.99 1.46 -60.33
CA PHE A 878 -70.37 1.93 -60.11
C PHE A 878 -70.34 3.16 -59.19
N GLN A 879 -71.23 4.14 -59.42
CA GLN A 879 -71.38 5.25 -58.48
C GLN A 879 -71.94 4.73 -57.14
N ARG A 880 -71.15 4.88 -56.07
CA ARG A 880 -71.66 4.87 -54.70
C ARG A 880 -71.46 6.25 -54.10
N GLU A 881 -72.51 6.75 -53.46
CA GLU A 881 -72.52 8.06 -52.83
C GLU A 881 -71.46 8.15 -51.73
N ILE A 882 -70.71 9.24 -51.70
CA ILE A 882 -69.87 9.58 -50.55
C ILE A 882 -70.81 9.82 -49.37
N ARG A 883 -70.89 8.85 -48.45
CA ARG A 883 -71.71 8.96 -47.25
C ARG A 883 -71.15 10.09 -46.37
N VAL A 884 -71.86 11.22 -46.37
CA VAL A 884 -71.60 12.34 -45.46
C VAL A 884 -71.61 11.80 -44.03
N GLY A 885 -70.46 11.87 -43.34
CA GLY A 885 -70.29 11.28 -42.01
C GLY A 885 -69.35 10.08 -41.90
N HIS A 886 -68.67 9.66 -42.98
CA HIS A 886 -67.60 8.64 -42.87
C HIS A 886 -66.27 9.26 -42.41
N PHE A 887 -65.58 8.59 -41.49
CA PHE A 887 -64.23 8.94 -41.07
C PHE A 887 -63.20 8.66 -42.19
N ILE A 888 -62.16 9.49 -42.31
CA ILE A 888 -61.04 9.28 -43.23
C ILE A 888 -59.76 9.37 -42.40
N PRO A 889 -58.98 8.28 -42.27
CA PRO A 889 -57.76 8.29 -41.46
C PRO A 889 -56.70 9.21 -42.08
N GLN A 890 -56.08 10.01 -41.22
CA GLN A 890 -55.00 10.92 -41.58
C GLN A 890 -53.67 10.20 -41.38
N CYS A 891 -52.90 10.05 -42.45
CA CYS A 891 -51.61 9.36 -42.43
C CYS A 891 -50.45 10.32 -42.66
N ASP A 892 -49.29 10.01 -42.08
CA ASP A 892 -48.02 10.68 -42.34
C ASP A 892 -47.44 10.35 -43.73
N GLU A 893 -46.28 10.94 -44.05
CA GLU A 893 -45.56 10.73 -45.32
C GLU A 893 -45.01 9.30 -45.49
N HIS A 894 -44.84 8.56 -44.37
CA HIS A 894 -44.35 7.19 -44.35
C HIS A 894 -45.50 6.14 -44.40
N GLY A 895 -46.75 6.58 -44.26
CA GLY A 895 -47.95 5.73 -44.28
C GLY A 895 -48.45 5.24 -42.92
N ASN A 896 -47.98 5.80 -41.81
CA ASN A 896 -48.51 5.51 -40.46
C ASN A 896 -49.67 6.47 -40.11
N TYR A 897 -50.46 6.15 -39.09
CA TYR A 897 -51.50 7.06 -38.58
C TYR A 897 -50.86 8.27 -37.87
N LEU A 898 -51.41 9.47 -38.07
CA LEU A 898 -51.07 10.61 -37.22
C LEU A 898 -51.56 10.37 -35.78
N PRO A 899 -50.80 10.76 -34.73
CA PRO A 899 -51.17 10.52 -33.32
C PRO A 899 -52.50 11.11 -32.90
N THR A 900 -52.92 12.21 -33.53
CA THR A 900 -54.25 12.81 -33.39
C THR A 900 -55.07 12.52 -34.64
N GLN A 901 -56.29 12.02 -34.47
CA GLN A 901 -57.26 11.84 -35.55
C GLN A 901 -58.48 12.73 -35.31
N CYS A 902 -58.98 13.36 -36.36
CA CYS A 902 -60.09 14.31 -36.29
C CYS A 902 -61.18 13.99 -37.32
N HIS A 903 -62.44 13.94 -36.87
CA HIS A 903 -63.58 13.61 -37.72
C HIS A 903 -64.11 14.85 -38.47
N SER A 904 -63.76 14.97 -39.75
CA SER A 904 -63.98 16.16 -40.59
C SER A 904 -65.42 16.69 -40.65
N SER A 905 -66.44 15.84 -40.45
CA SER A 905 -67.86 16.25 -40.47
C SER A 905 -68.51 16.48 -39.10
N SER A 906 -67.82 16.23 -38.00
CA SER A 906 -68.37 16.36 -36.64
C SER A 906 -67.47 17.12 -35.66
N GLY A 907 -66.22 17.39 -36.04
CA GLY A 907 -65.28 18.25 -35.31
C GLY A 907 -64.63 17.60 -34.09
N TYR A 908 -65.03 16.40 -33.69
CA TYR A 908 -64.39 15.65 -32.60
C TYR A 908 -63.01 15.17 -33.01
N CYS A 909 -62.04 15.31 -32.10
CA CYS A 909 -60.68 14.79 -32.26
C CYS A 909 -60.30 13.89 -31.06
N TRP A 910 -59.56 12.82 -31.32
CA TRP A 910 -59.08 11.84 -30.34
C TRP A 910 -57.64 11.44 -30.64
N CYS A 911 -56.98 10.80 -29.67
CA CYS A 911 -55.67 10.19 -29.89
C CYS A 911 -55.82 8.75 -30.37
N VAL A 912 -54.87 8.28 -31.19
CA VAL A 912 -54.82 6.87 -31.64
C VAL A 912 -53.53 6.18 -31.26
N ASP A 913 -53.60 4.86 -31.12
CA ASP A 913 -52.41 4.01 -31.05
C ASP A 913 -51.72 3.86 -32.42
N ARG A 914 -50.57 3.18 -32.43
CA ARG A 914 -49.77 2.92 -33.65
C ARG A 914 -50.54 2.17 -34.73
N ASP A 915 -51.55 1.41 -34.33
CA ASP A 915 -52.35 0.55 -35.20
C ASP A 915 -53.67 1.23 -35.63
N GLY A 916 -53.94 2.45 -35.17
CA GLY A 916 -55.03 3.34 -35.61
C GLY A 916 -56.28 3.34 -34.72
N ASN A 917 -56.27 2.66 -33.57
CA ASN A 917 -57.43 2.54 -32.68
C ASN A 917 -57.56 3.77 -31.76
N GLU A 918 -58.80 4.20 -31.49
CA GLU A 918 -59.07 5.32 -30.55
C GLU A 918 -58.65 4.95 -29.11
N ILE A 919 -57.86 5.81 -28.48
CA ILE A 919 -57.47 5.67 -27.07
C ILE A 919 -58.63 6.17 -26.21
N ASP A 920 -59.23 5.26 -25.44
CA ASP A 920 -60.40 5.55 -24.59
C ASP A 920 -60.20 6.78 -23.69
N GLY A 921 -61.22 7.63 -23.61
CA GLY A 921 -61.19 8.87 -22.83
C GLY A 921 -60.46 10.06 -23.48
N THR A 922 -59.73 9.88 -24.59
CA THR A 922 -59.04 10.99 -25.28
C THR A 922 -59.93 11.82 -26.21
N LYS A 923 -61.22 11.45 -26.35
CA LYS A 923 -62.18 12.08 -27.26
C LYS A 923 -62.57 13.49 -26.79
N SER A 924 -62.01 14.49 -27.44
CA SER A 924 -62.27 15.91 -27.18
C SER A 924 -63.44 16.46 -28.01
N GLY A 925 -64.10 17.50 -27.49
CA GLY A 925 -65.30 18.09 -28.10
C GLY A 925 -65.04 18.87 -29.40
N PRO A 926 -66.10 19.26 -30.14
CA PRO A 926 -65.97 19.83 -31.48
C PRO A 926 -65.03 21.04 -31.56
N GLY A 927 -63.96 20.92 -32.35
CA GLY A 927 -62.97 21.99 -32.57
C GLY A 927 -61.86 22.07 -31.53
N VAL A 928 -61.84 21.20 -30.52
CA VAL A 928 -60.69 21.01 -29.61
C VAL A 928 -59.80 19.91 -30.19
N GLN A 929 -58.48 20.05 -30.04
CA GLN A 929 -57.51 18.97 -30.32
C GLN A 929 -56.90 18.48 -29.00
N PRO A 930 -56.86 17.17 -28.74
CA PRO A 930 -56.24 16.62 -27.54
C PRO A 930 -54.70 16.56 -27.72
N PRO A 931 -53.91 16.78 -26.65
CA PRO A 931 -52.45 16.76 -26.72
C PRO A 931 -51.92 15.31 -26.81
N CYS A 932 -51.97 14.74 -28.01
CA CYS A 932 -51.47 13.38 -28.28
C CYS A 932 -49.94 13.40 -28.42
N LEU A 933 -49.24 12.63 -27.58
CA LEU A 933 -47.80 12.47 -27.70
C LEU A 933 -47.45 11.68 -28.96
N SER A 934 -46.43 12.12 -29.69
CA SER A 934 -45.92 11.44 -30.88
C SER A 934 -45.06 10.23 -30.49
N THR A 935 -45.71 9.10 -30.22
CA THR A 935 -45.06 7.83 -29.81
C THR A 935 -44.33 7.15 -30.99
N ALA A 936 -43.33 7.83 -31.53
CA ALA A 936 -42.51 7.44 -32.67
C ALA A 936 -41.12 6.94 -32.23
N ALA A 937 -41.11 5.92 -31.38
CA ALA A 937 -39.93 5.07 -31.16
C ALA A 937 -40.33 3.62 -31.49
N PRO A 938 -39.59 2.90 -32.34
CA PRO A 938 -39.95 1.52 -32.70
C PRO A 938 -39.76 0.59 -31.51
N PRO A 939 -40.69 -0.34 -31.24
CA PRO A 939 -40.48 -1.37 -30.24
C PRO A 939 -39.40 -2.33 -30.74
N VAL A 940 -38.26 -2.37 -30.05
CA VAL A 940 -37.30 -3.48 -30.18
C VAL A 940 -38.02 -4.76 -29.77
N VAL A 941 -37.97 -5.80 -30.61
CA VAL A 941 -38.65 -7.06 -30.34
C VAL A 941 -37.98 -7.74 -29.14
N ILE A 942 -38.70 -7.80 -28.01
CA ILE A 942 -38.23 -8.45 -26.79
C ILE A 942 -38.29 -9.97 -26.99
N GLY A 943 -37.16 -10.54 -27.44
CA GLY A 943 -36.82 -11.93 -27.10
C GLY A 943 -36.59 -12.07 -25.58
N PRO A 944 -36.61 -13.29 -25.02
CA PRO A 944 -36.48 -13.50 -23.59
C PRO A 944 -35.16 -12.91 -23.06
N SER A 945 -35.26 -12.03 -22.06
CA SER A 945 -34.13 -11.28 -21.53
C SER A 945 -33.17 -12.18 -20.73
N VAL A 946 -32.02 -12.50 -21.34
CA VAL A 946 -30.80 -12.80 -20.57
C VAL A 946 -30.42 -11.53 -19.79
N ARG A 947 -29.94 -11.67 -18.56
CA ARG A 947 -29.58 -10.52 -17.71
C ARG A 947 -28.41 -9.73 -18.31
N PRO A 948 -28.40 -8.39 -18.19
CA PRO A 948 -27.30 -7.56 -18.65
C PRO A 948 -26.15 -7.57 -17.63
N ASP A 949 -25.46 -8.70 -17.50
CA ASP A 949 -24.22 -8.82 -16.71
C ASP A 949 -23.11 -9.46 -17.56
N THR A 950 -21.94 -8.83 -17.52
CA THR A 950 -20.70 -9.21 -18.23
C THR A 950 -20.76 -9.21 -19.76
N VAL A 951 -20.25 -8.12 -20.35
CA VAL A 951 -19.59 -8.19 -21.66
C VAL A 951 -18.41 -9.16 -21.52
N PRO A 952 -18.28 -10.20 -22.36
CA PRO A 952 -17.13 -11.10 -22.28
C PRO A 952 -15.86 -10.33 -22.63
N LEU A 953 -14.92 -10.29 -21.68
CA LEU A 953 -13.66 -9.56 -21.83
C LEU A 953 -12.83 -10.17 -22.97
N PRO A 954 -12.17 -9.35 -23.82
CA PRO A 954 -11.43 -9.84 -24.97
C PRO A 954 -10.27 -10.78 -24.56
N PRO A 955 -9.91 -11.78 -25.39
CA PRO A 955 -8.78 -12.67 -25.09
C PRO A 955 -7.49 -11.87 -24.88
N GLY A 956 -6.76 -12.16 -23.80
CA GLY A 956 -5.61 -11.36 -23.37
C GLY A 956 -5.93 -10.18 -22.45
N THR A 957 -7.18 -10.03 -21.98
CA THR A 957 -7.48 -9.08 -20.89
C THR A 957 -6.77 -9.51 -19.62
N HIS A 958 -6.00 -8.59 -19.03
CA HIS A 958 -5.38 -8.78 -17.72
C HIS A 958 -6.03 -7.85 -16.69
N LEU A 959 -6.36 -8.40 -15.53
CA LEU A 959 -6.76 -7.62 -14.36
C LEU A 959 -5.49 -7.06 -13.70
N LEU A 960 -5.25 -5.76 -13.89
CA LEU A 960 -4.23 -5.01 -13.18
C LEU A 960 -4.72 -4.67 -11.77
N PHE A 961 -3.90 -4.96 -10.75
CA PHE A 961 -4.19 -4.59 -9.37
C PHE A 961 -2.89 -4.18 -8.66
N ALA A 962 -3.00 -3.22 -7.73
CA ALA A 962 -1.88 -2.73 -6.95
C ALA A 962 -1.98 -3.24 -5.52
N GLN A 963 -0.97 -3.96 -5.04
CA GLN A 963 -0.91 -4.48 -3.67
C GLN A 963 0.53 -4.41 -3.14
N SER A 964 0.69 -3.96 -1.89
CA SER A 964 1.99 -3.98 -1.18
C SER A 964 3.18 -3.33 -1.90
N GLY A 965 2.96 -2.30 -2.73
CA GLY A 965 4.02 -1.68 -3.53
C GLY A 965 4.43 -2.50 -4.76
N LYS A 966 3.55 -3.38 -5.26
CA LYS A 966 3.64 -4.00 -6.58
C LYS A 966 2.40 -3.67 -7.39
N ILE A 967 2.56 -3.48 -8.69
CA ILE A 967 1.49 -3.53 -9.68
C ILE A 967 1.62 -4.90 -10.34
N GLU A 968 0.59 -5.73 -10.20
CA GLU A 968 0.57 -7.11 -10.69
C GLU A 968 -0.59 -7.30 -11.66
N HIS A 969 -0.43 -8.22 -12.60
CA HIS A 969 -1.43 -8.50 -13.64
C HIS A 969 -1.84 -9.98 -13.63
N VAL A 970 -3.15 -10.24 -13.53
CA VAL A 970 -3.75 -11.59 -13.58
C VAL A 970 -4.43 -11.78 -14.93
N PRO A 971 -4.04 -12.78 -15.75
CA PRO A 971 -4.77 -13.14 -16.95
C PRO A 971 -6.22 -13.56 -16.64
N LEU A 972 -7.17 -13.00 -17.38
CA LEU A 972 -8.59 -13.38 -17.32
C LEU A 972 -8.95 -14.31 -18.47
N GLU A 973 -9.74 -15.34 -18.17
CA GLU A 973 -10.30 -16.27 -19.15
C GLU A 973 -11.83 -16.13 -19.10
N GLY A 974 -12.35 -15.24 -19.97
CA GLY A 974 -13.69 -14.69 -19.80
C GLY A 974 -13.78 -13.91 -18.49
N ASN A 975 -14.67 -14.37 -17.58
CA ASN A 975 -14.88 -13.74 -16.28
C ASN A 975 -14.03 -14.38 -15.15
N ASN A 976 -13.25 -15.42 -15.43
CA ASN A 976 -12.51 -16.17 -14.41
C ASN A 976 -11.03 -15.77 -14.35
N MET A 977 -10.52 -15.56 -13.13
CA MET A 977 -9.11 -15.24 -12.86
C MET A 977 -8.21 -16.48 -12.90
N LYS A 978 -7.26 -16.54 -13.85
CA LYS A 978 -6.20 -17.56 -13.87
C LYS A 978 -5.07 -17.16 -12.93
N LYS A 979 -5.30 -17.35 -11.62
CA LYS A 979 -4.36 -16.99 -10.53
C LYS A 979 -2.93 -17.49 -10.75
N ASN A 980 -2.77 -18.73 -11.24
CA ASN A 980 -1.47 -19.35 -11.51
C ASN A 980 -0.68 -18.71 -12.67
N GLY A 981 -1.28 -17.77 -13.40
CA GLY A 981 -0.63 -16.97 -14.45
C GLY A 981 -0.34 -15.53 -14.03
N ALA A 982 -0.53 -15.17 -12.76
CA ALA A 982 -0.24 -13.84 -12.24
C ALA A 982 1.27 -13.51 -12.35
N LYS A 983 1.59 -12.26 -12.71
CA LYS A 983 2.96 -11.74 -12.69
C LYS A 983 3.00 -10.31 -12.16
N ALA A 984 4.09 -9.95 -11.49
CA ALA A 984 4.40 -8.57 -11.19
C ALA A 984 4.86 -7.83 -12.45
N LEU A 985 4.31 -6.64 -12.68
CA LEU A 985 4.59 -5.77 -13.82
C LEU A 985 5.45 -4.57 -13.39
N LEU A 986 5.31 -4.10 -12.14
CA LEU A 986 6.18 -3.09 -11.52
C LEU A 986 6.31 -3.32 -10.01
N HIS A 987 7.47 -2.99 -9.41
CA HIS A 987 7.70 -3.04 -7.96
C HIS A 987 8.34 -1.73 -7.46
N ILE A 988 7.69 -1.08 -6.50
CA ILE A 988 8.07 0.21 -5.90
C ILE A 988 8.46 -0.05 -4.43
N PRO A 989 9.76 -0.07 -4.06
CA PRO A 989 10.18 -0.74 -2.81
C PRO A 989 10.06 0.05 -1.47
N LYS A 990 9.67 1.33 -1.44
CA LYS A 990 9.87 2.17 -0.23
C LYS A 990 8.59 2.73 0.45
N LYS A 991 8.45 2.35 1.73
CA LYS A 991 7.75 2.99 2.87
C LYS A 991 6.58 3.95 2.57
N LEU A 992 5.36 3.43 2.62
CA LEU A 992 4.13 4.22 2.80
C LEU A 992 3.74 4.28 4.30
N PHE A 993 4.68 4.69 5.16
CA PHE A 993 4.59 4.64 6.62
C PHE A 993 5.06 5.96 7.27
N ALA A 994 4.42 7.08 6.91
CA ALA A 994 4.70 8.39 7.52
C ALA A 994 3.45 9.30 7.71
N PHE A 995 2.25 8.82 7.34
CA PHE A 995 1.06 9.68 7.17
C PHE A 995 -0.06 9.51 8.23
N LYS A 996 0.07 8.57 9.19
CA LYS A 996 -1.06 8.21 10.09
C LYS A 996 -0.86 8.45 11.59
N GLU A 997 0.34 8.73 12.08
CA GLU A 997 0.54 9.11 13.50
C GLU A 997 0.20 10.58 13.79
N TYR A 998 0.44 11.50 12.84
CA TYR A 998 0.14 12.92 13.03
C TYR A 998 -1.36 13.24 13.05
N LEU A 999 -2.19 12.40 12.40
CA LEU A 999 -3.64 12.58 12.28
C LEU A 999 -4.43 12.36 13.59
N ILE A 1000 -3.83 11.78 14.63
CA ILE A 1000 -4.54 11.37 15.86
C ILE A 1000 -4.68 12.54 16.87
N ARG A 1001 -4.06 13.71 16.62
CA ARG A 1001 -4.04 14.85 17.56
C ARG A 1001 -4.92 16.06 17.22
N GLN A 1002 -5.65 16.08 16.11
CA GLN A 1002 -6.55 17.19 15.75
C GLN A 1002 -7.92 16.71 15.26
N ASN A 1003 -8.97 17.01 16.02
CA ASN A 1003 -10.36 16.79 15.61
C ASN A 1003 -10.72 17.74 14.45
N LEU A 1004 -10.92 17.18 13.25
CA LEU A 1004 -11.38 17.90 12.05
C LEU A 1004 -12.60 17.21 11.43
N SER A 1005 -13.38 17.97 10.66
CA SER A 1005 -14.79 17.67 10.41
C SER A 1005 -15.12 17.19 8.98
N ILE A 1006 -16.32 16.59 8.85
CA ILE A 1006 -16.72 15.65 7.79
C ILE A 1006 -16.79 16.23 6.35
N CYS A 1007 -16.56 17.53 6.12
CA CYS A 1007 -16.77 18.15 4.80
C CYS A 1007 -15.66 17.87 3.76
N GLU A 1008 -14.39 17.67 4.16
CA GLU A 1008 -13.25 17.66 3.22
C GLU A 1008 -13.10 16.33 2.43
N LEU A 1009 -13.79 15.27 2.84
CA LEU A 1009 -13.70 13.93 2.23
C LEU A 1009 -14.29 13.82 0.82
N THR A 1010 -15.18 14.74 0.42
CA THR A 1010 -15.89 14.65 -0.87
C THR A 1010 -15.08 15.05 -2.10
N CYS A 1011 -13.96 15.76 -1.93
CA CYS A 1011 -13.13 16.24 -3.05
C CYS A 1011 -12.03 15.24 -3.47
N LEU A 1012 -11.62 14.33 -2.56
CA LEU A 1012 -10.55 13.36 -2.79
C LEU A 1012 -10.94 12.16 -3.66
N GLN A 1013 -12.24 11.92 -3.89
CA GLN A 1013 -12.74 10.75 -4.61
C GLN A 1013 -12.70 10.88 -6.15
N GLN A 1014 -12.25 12.01 -6.69
CA GLN A 1014 -12.17 12.28 -8.14
C GLN A 1014 -10.76 12.14 -8.75
N LEU A 1015 -9.74 11.76 -7.96
CA LEU A 1015 -8.35 11.62 -8.40
C LEU A 1015 -7.88 10.17 -8.60
N ILE A 1016 -8.79 9.20 -8.57
CA ILE A 1016 -8.52 7.76 -8.79
C ILE A 1016 -9.63 7.13 -9.67
N ILE A 1017 -9.69 7.56 -10.93
CA ILE A 1017 -10.26 6.83 -12.09
C ILE A 1017 -9.29 7.03 -13.26
#